data_AF-A0A965YQS1-F1
#
_entry.id   AF-A0A965YQS1-F1
#
_cell.length_a   1.000
_cell.length_b   1.000
_cell.length_c   1.000
_cell.angle_alpha   90.00
_cell.angle_beta   90.00
_cell.angle_gamma   90.00
#
_symmetry.space_group_name_H-M   'P 1'
#
loop_
_entity.id
_entity.type
_entity.pdbx_description
1 polymer ?
#
loop_
_entity_poly.entity_id
_entity_poly.type
_entity_poly.pdbx_seq_one_letter_code
_entity_poly.pdbx_strand_id
1 'polypeptide(L)'
;MNRKKYSGIFLVFLAVVSVFISQDISAETFEYSQPPVIRVFCPEGNGMVKHIAQGKNVKHSGYIYDYLYEIGQYNNWLYEFFEDEGLSVVEMLEQDKAHIAAGIGTAYTEDNSIFISKREFIKMPAGLYAMSSDRKEYDLPRILQGQRIGLVSGYQLNTAFEKYLSDNNIKSEIIYYDNIRQVDDAMQSGVISYSFIIGNPAGRGYLKILNFGSEPLYFAALAKNADMIQKLDLAAEAVDEIDPDFTENLFVKHFDKKDRHRPSFTTEEIEYLSSTGPVKVGSCLAGYPFEFRQDTNAAKGIGPDIVEILREYTGLKFSIINTRDYTEAMQGVRAGKIDLLPYVKRNFDHGLFHNYRMTQPYLKIPVVMVTREDNGKSPSQIALPVSFSLSEKIREMYPKASVLYFSSVAECFKVIEQKKADMVFTNSDAAEYLLSFGKYSNMNISVVEDLFEEAAIAVSKKADPRLFSIINKALGAVPDSRLNELTIKYSLGSRRRDFRDIAKIYPVEIGFTAAAVMAVITLLLAFTAAGKYREKKKMEDLYYRDQVTGYNSFSAFLEKAEKIIKFSPERRFAIVRMNIVEFKFINDTLGYAAGDSILRRICDMLNEFADKECETFARIYADKFVMLLCYVSSSDLGSRIDMLCHKFAELSERIPGSPVIVNGGICVMDRKDMTIKTAVDHAAFAEKELLGHRHSNAFIYYSDKVLQDIGNEKAIERSMREALKNGRFVPYLQPKVNCRTLKVVGAEALARWIDPEKGIIMPGDFIPYFEKSGFITELDLYIFEQVCAILRKWIDAGKEPVPVSCNFSYRDICDYTLERIRNTVDKYNIPKEMLEIEITETMAIENLDTLSIYGSEINRYGLKLCVDDFGAGYSSISLLQKMSIDILKFDRELIVRGTEKKFSEDILKGLIKTLKKHSVQIICEGIETEGQRDFVRSMGCDIIQGFLYSQPLPVEEFEKKYLKTRHKKRAEPGAS
;
A
#
# COMPACT_ATOMS: atom_id res chain seq x y z
N MET A 1 14.89 -4.46 14.69
CA MET A 1 15.01 -3.60 15.90
C MET A 1 14.41 -2.26 15.53
N ASN A 2 13.19 -1.88 15.89
CA ASN A 2 12.93 -1.08 17.10
C ASN A 2 11.41 -0.87 17.35
N ARG A 3 10.53 -1.73 16.81
CA ARG A 3 9.08 -1.66 17.09
C ARG A 3 8.60 -2.60 18.20
N LYS A 4 9.29 -3.71 18.46
CA LYS A 4 8.79 -4.77 19.37
C LYS A 4 9.01 -4.53 20.87
N LYS A 5 9.87 -3.58 21.28
CA LYS A 5 10.08 -3.29 22.72
C LYS A 5 9.15 -2.20 23.28
N TYR A 6 8.61 -1.32 22.44
CA TYR A 6 7.48 -0.43 22.81
C TYR A 6 6.14 -1.15 22.75
N SER A 7 6.04 -2.18 21.91
CA SER A 7 4.89 -3.07 21.86
C SER A 7 4.64 -3.77 23.19
N GLY A 8 5.68 -4.13 23.96
CA GLY A 8 5.50 -4.89 25.22
C GLY A 8 4.92 -4.05 26.37
N ILE A 9 5.32 -2.79 26.53
CA ILE A 9 4.75 -1.91 27.56
C ILE A 9 3.36 -1.43 27.14
N PHE A 10 3.14 -1.20 25.83
CA PHE A 10 1.82 -0.92 25.29
C PHE A 10 0.90 -2.15 25.32
N LEU A 11 1.43 -3.38 25.20
CA LEU A 11 0.69 -4.65 25.38
C LEU A 11 0.45 -4.99 26.84
N VAL A 12 1.31 -4.60 27.79
CA VAL A 12 1.01 -4.78 29.22
C VAL A 12 -0.02 -3.73 29.66
N PHE A 13 0.02 -2.52 29.12
CA PHE A 13 -1.03 -1.51 29.33
C PHE A 13 -2.35 -1.93 28.66
N LEU A 14 -2.31 -2.46 27.43
CA LEU A 14 -3.46 -3.06 26.75
C LEU A 14 -3.92 -4.37 27.42
N ALA A 15 -3.04 -5.15 28.04
CA ALA A 15 -3.39 -6.39 28.74
C ALA A 15 -4.06 -6.09 30.09
N VAL A 16 -3.61 -5.03 30.79
CA VAL A 16 -4.26 -4.57 32.02
C VAL A 16 -5.59 -3.87 31.70
N VAL A 17 -5.69 -3.16 30.57
CA VAL A 17 -6.96 -2.60 30.09
C VAL A 17 -7.89 -3.67 29.51
N SER A 18 -7.36 -4.73 28.87
CA SER A 18 -8.17 -5.84 28.33
C SER A 18 -8.68 -6.77 29.43
N VAL A 19 -7.90 -6.97 30.51
CA VAL A 19 -8.36 -7.73 31.69
C VAL A 19 -9.52 -7.02 32.42
N PHE A 20 -9.73 -5.73 32.18
CA PHE A 20 -10.89 -4.98 32.71
C PHE A 20 -12.03 -4.79 31.70
N ILE A 21 -11.89 -5.21 30.44
CA ILE A 21 -12.94 -5.08 29.40
C ILE A 21 -13.50 -6.44 28.96
N SER A 22 -12.88 -7.57 29.30
CA SER A 22 -13.48 -8.89 29.05
C SER A 22 -14.03 -9.51 30.32
N GLN A 23 -15.20 -9.03 30.75
CA GLN A 23 -16.23 -9.96 31.20
C GLN A 23 -17.28 -10.11 30.10
N ASP A 24 -17.60 -11.37 29.89
CA ASP A 24 -18.68 -11.95 29.11
C ASP A 24 -18.50 -12.23 27.63
N ILE A 25 -19.16 -13.34 27.29
CA ILE A 25 -19.49 -13.90 25.99
C ILE A 25 -18.57 -15.05 25.57
N SER A 26 -18.90 -16.22 26.14
CA SER A 26 -18.69 -17.52 25.53
C SER A 26 -19.27 -17.53 24.11
N ALA A 27 -18.42 -17.75 23.11
CA ALA A 27 -18.85 -18.01 21.75
C ALA A 27 -19.44 -19.43 21.66
N GLU A 28 -20.77 -19.53 21.67
CA GLU A 28 -21.45 -20.65 21.05
C GLU A 28 -21.31 -20.52 19.53
N THR A 29 -20.85 -21.60 18.90
CA THR A 29 -20.73 -21.73 17.45
C THR A 29 -22.11 -21.72 16.80
N PHE A 30 -22.50 -20.60 16.20
CA PHE A 30 -23.69 -20.51 15.34
C PHE A 30 -23.34 -20.91 13.91
N GLU A 31 -24.05 -21.91 13.38
CA GLU A 31 -24.06 -22.28 11.97
C GLU A 31 -24.56 -21.09 11.12
N TYR A 32 -23.80 -20.71 10.10
CA TYR A 32 -24.21 -19.70 9.12
C TYR A 32 -25.39 -20.22 8.29
N SER A 33 -26.61 -19.83 8.66
CA SER A 33 -27.76 -19.87 7.75
C SER A 33 -27.73 -18.65 6.84
N GLN A 34 -28.08 -18.83 5.57
CA GLN A 34 -28.19 -17.72 4.61
C GLN A 34 -29.22 -16.70 5.13
N PRO A 35 -28.94 -15.38 5.05
CA PRO A 35 -29.86 -14.36 5.55
C PRO A 35 -31.21 -14.45 4.81
N PRO A 36 -32.35 -14.36 5.53
CA PRO A 36 -33.66 -14.46 4.91
C PRO A 36 -33.90 -13.28 3.96
N VAL A 37 -34.52 -13.59 2.81
CA VAL A 37 -34.92 -12.58 1.82
C VAL A 37 -36.36 -12.13 2.11
N ILE A 38 -36.54 -10.86 2.42
CA ILE A 38 -37.82 -10.24 2.77
C ILE A 38 -38.35 -9.44 1.57
N ARG A 39 -39.52 -9.83 1.07
CA ARG A 39 -40.21 -9.14 -0.02
C ARG A 39 -40.94 -7.91 0.50
N VAL A 40 -40.58 -6.74 -0.01
CA VAL A 40 -41.13 -5.45 0.40
C VAL A 40 -41.92 -4.83 -0.74
N PHE A 41 -43.20 -4.55 -0.47
CA PHE A 41 -44.04 -3.77 -1.37
C PHE A 41 -43.96 -2.28 -1.02
N CYS A 42 -43.74 -1.45 -2.04
CA CYS A 42 -43.80 -0.01 -1.91
C CYS A 42 -44.80 0.53 -2.94
N PRO A 43 -45.91 1.18 -2.51
CA PRO A 43 -46.81 1.84 -3.43
C PRO A 43 -46.04 2.86 -4.29
N GLU A 44 -46.23 2.81 -5.61
CA GLU A 44 -45.58 3.76 -6.51
C GLU A 44 -46.05 5.19 -6.26
N GLY A 45 -45.18 6.19 -6.50
CA GLY A 45 -45.57 7.58 -6.71
C GLY A 45 -45.43 8.58 -5.56
N ASN A 46 -45.02 8.15 -4.37
CA ASN A 46 -44.63 9.08 -3.28
C ASN A 46 -43.18 9.60 -3.40
N GLY A 47 -42.47 9.22 -4.49
CA GLY A 47 -41.07 9.55 -4.74
C GLY A 47 -40.07 8.76 -3.89
N MET A 48 -40.54 7.74 -3.18
CA MET A 48 -39.77 7.00 -2.18
C MET A 48 -38.87 5.89 -2.74
N VAL A 49 -39.19 5.35 -3.92
CA VAL A 49 -38.40 4.37 -4.66
C VAL A 49 -38.31 4.80 -6.13
N LYS A 50 -37.15 4.62 -6.73
CA LYS A 50 -36.83 4.83 -8.15
C LYS A 50 -36.23 3.54 -8.71
N HIS A 51 -36.88 2.98 -9.71
CA HIS A 51 -36.42 1.80 -10.44
C HIS A 51 -35.62 2.25 -11.67
N ILE A 52 -34.39 1.74 -11.82
CA ILE A 52 -33.56 1.95 -13.02
C ILE A 52 -33.33 0.59 -13.68
N ALA A 53 -33.99 0.34 -14.81
CA ALA A 53 -33.82 -0.90 -15.55
C ALA A 53 -32.53 -0.91 -16.39
N GLN A 54 -31.66 -1.91 -16.19
CA GLN A 54 -30.56 -2.25 -17.12
C GLN A 54 -30.59 -3.76 -17.40
N GLY A 55 -31.32 -4.16 -18.44
CA GLY A 55 -31.43 -5.57 -18.83
C GLY A 55 -32.18 -6.42 -17.80
N LYS A 56 -31.67 -7.61 -17.46
CA LYS A 56 -32.33 -8.56 -16.52
C LYS A 56 -32.15 -8.23 -15.03
N ASN A 57 -31.39 -7.19 -14.66
CA ASN A 57 -31.22 -6.75 -13.28
C ASN A 57 -31.82 -5.35 -13.07
N VAL A 58 -32.81 -5.25 -12.18
CA VAL A 58 -33.40 -3.97 -11.75
C VAL A 58 -32.57 -3.43 -10.59
N LYS A 59 -32.03 -2.20 -10.72
CA LYS A 59 -31.33 -1.52 -9.63
C LYS A 59 -32.31 -0.60 -8.90
N HIS A 60 -32.56 -0.91 -7.62
CA HIS A 60 -33.42 -0.12 -6.74
C HIS A 60 -32.63 1.04 -6.12
N SER A 61 -33.23 2.22 -6.02
CA SER A 61 -32.67 3.39 -5.33
C SER A 61 -33.78 4.26 -4.75
N GLY A 62 -33.56 4.97 -3.65
CA GLY A 62 -34.58 5.84 -3.05
C GLY A 62 -34.55 5.81 -1.53
N TYR A 63 -35.42 6.60 -0.90
CA TYR A 63 -35.49 6.72 0.55
C TYR A 63 -35.72 5.38 1.24
N ILE A 64 -36.75 4.62 0.83
CA ILE A 64 -37.07 3.33 1.47
C ILE A 64 -35.96 2.31 1.24
N TYR A 65 -35.34 2.33 0.06
CA TYR A 65 -34.22 1.42 -0.24
C TYR A 65 -33.04 1.67 0.68
N ASP A 66 -32.60 2.92 0.79
CA ASP A 66 -31.48 3.29 1.66
C ASP A 66 -31.82 3.09 3.14
N TYR A 67 -33.06 3.39 3.54
CA TYR A 67 -33.56 3.19 4.90
C TYR A 67 -33.53 1.71 5.30
N LEU A 68 -34.10 0.83 4.48
CA LEU A 68 -34.11 -0.61 4.74
C LEU A 68 -32.75 -1.25 4.53
N TYR A 69 -31.91 -0.72 3.65
CA TYR A 69 -30.53 -1.19 3.50
C TYR A 69 -29.75 -1.02 4.81
N GLU A 70 -29.87 0.15 5.44
CA GLU A 70 -29.17 0.42 6.70
C GLU A 70 -29.75 -0.44 7.84
N ILE A 71 -31.08 -0.50 7.97
CA ILE A 71 -31.75 -1.35 8.96
C ILE A 71 -31.42 -2.84 8.75
N GLY A 72 -31.28 -3.26 7.48
CA GLY A 72 -30.92 -4.63 7.09
C GLY A 72 -29.64 -5.16 7.70
N GLN A 73 -28.70 -4.26 7.99
CA GLN A 73 -27.44 -4.62 8.64
C GLN A 73 -27.63 -5.07 10.10
N TYR A 74 -28.68 -4.58 10.77
CA TYR A 74 -28.95 -4.87 12.18
C TYR A 74 -29.84 -6.11 12.37
N ASN A 75 -30.78 -6.35 11.45
CA ASN A 75 -31.64 -7.53 11.51
C ASN A 75 -31.16 -8.70 10.64
N ASN A 76 -30.05 -8.53 9.91
CA ASN A 76 -29.45 -9.51 9.00
C ASN A 76 -30.43 -9.99 7.91
N TRP A 77 -31.22 -9.08 7.35
CA TRP A 77 -32.16 -9.36 6.26
C TRP A 77 -31.66 -8.84 4.92
N LEU A 78 -31.97 -9.58 3.86
CA LEU A 78 -31.87 -9.09 2.49
C LEU A 78 -33.25 -8.66 2.04
N TYR A 79 -33.39 -7.46 1.47
CA TYR A 79 -34.68 -6.96 0.98
C TYR A 79 -34.80 -7.07 -0.53
N GLU A 80 -35.92 -7.60 -0.98
CA GLU A 80 -36.29 -7.68 -2.39
C GLU A 80 -37.53 -6.80 -2.61
N PHE A 81 -37.41 -5.83 -3.52
CA PHE A 81 -38.47 -4.88 -3.82
C PHE A 81 -39.23 -5.32 -5.07
N PHE A 82 -40.56 -5.26 -5.03
CA PHE A 82 -41.42 -5.64 -6.15
C PHE A 82 -42.21 -4.43 -6.65
N GLU A 83 -42.34 -4.33 -7.98
CA GLU A 83 -43.18 -3.31 -8.63
C GLU A 83 -44.67 -3.70 -8.59
N ASP A 84 -45.50 -2.67 -8.66
CA ASP A 84 -46.96 -2.74 -8.56
C ASP A 84 -47.61 -3.43 -9.77
N GLU A 85 -48.33 -4.52 -9.53
CA GLU A 85 -49.14 -5.25 -10.53
C GLU A 85 -50.57 -4.66 -10.66
N GLY A 86 -50.85 -3.50 -10.06
CA GLY A 86 -52.18 -2.88 -10.02
C GLY A 86 -53.05 -3.40 -8.87
N LEU A 87 -52.44 -3.96 -7.82
CA LEU A 87 -53.11 -4.51 -6.64
C LEU A 87 -53.01 -3.55 -5.45
N SER A 88 -54.02 -3.55 -4.58
CA SER A 88 -53.98 -2.79 -3.33
C SER A 88 -52.95 -3.33 -2.35
N VAL A 89 -52.56 -2.50 -1.38
CA VAL A 89 -51.63 -2.89 -0.30
C VAL A 89 -52.10 -4.15 0.43
N VAL A 90 -53.41 -4.24 0.70
CA VAL A 90 -54.01 -5.38 1.41
C VAL A 90 -53.92 -6.65 0.58
N GLU A 91 -54.26 -6.59 -0.71
CA GLU A 91 -54.19 -7.73 -1.62
C GLU A 91 -52.75 -8.25 -1.80
N MET A 92 -51.75 -7.35 -1.84
CA MET A 92 -50.34 -7.73 -1.94
C MET A 92 -49.84 -8.51 -0.72
N LEU A 93 -50.35 -8.16 0.48
CA LEU A 93 -49.99 -8.84 1.72
C LEU A 93 -50.78 -10.15 1.89
N GLU A 94 -52.07 -10.18 1.56
CA GLU A 94 -52.92 -11.38 1.65
C GLU A 94 -52.51 -12.49 0.68
N GLN A 95 -52.08 -12.13 -0.54
CA GLN A 95 -51.61 -13.09 -1.54
C GLN A 95 -50.16 -13.57 -1.30
N ASP A 96 -49.53 -13.20 -0.19
CA ASP A 96 -48.12 -13.49 0.14
C ASP A 96 -47.10 -13.02 -0.93
N LYS A 97 -47.52 -12.07 -1.78
CA LYS A 97 -46.64 -11.43 -2.77
C LYS A 97 -45.60 -10.55 -2.08
N ALA A 98 -45.98 -9.87 -1.01
CA ALA A 98 -45.06 -9.15 -0.14
C ALA A 98 -45.19 -9.60 1.32
N HIS A 99 -44.07 -9.61 2.04
CA HIS A 99 -44.04 -9.86 3.47
C HIS A 99 -44.33 -8.59 4.28
N ILE A 100 -43.86 -7.44 3.79
CA ILE A 100 -44.01 -6.11 4.42
C ILE A 100 -44.41 -5.10 3.34
N ALA A 101 -45.30 -4.16 3.68
CA ALA A 101 -45.62 -2.98 2.87
C ALA A 101 -45.09 -1.71 3.54
N ALA A 102 -44.56 -0.78 2.76
CA ALA A 102 -44.01 0.48 3.23
C ALA A 102 -44.87 1.68 2.79
N GLY A 103 -44.84 2.78 3.54
CA GLY A 103 -45.53 4.02 3.15
C GLY A 103 -47.02 4.06 3.50
N ILE A 104 -47.42 3.31 4.54
CA ILE A 104 -48.82 3.14 4.96
C ILE A 104 -49.20 4.18 6.00
N GLY A 105 -50.37 4.81 5.86
CA GLY A 105 -50.95 5.72 6.86
C GLY A 105 -51.65 4.96 7.98
N THR A 106 -51.97 5.62 9.09
CA THR A 106 -52.54 4.92 10.26
C THR A 106 -53.99 4.49 10.09
N ALA A 107 -54.72 4.91 9.06
CA ALA A 107 -56.14 4.56 8.93
C ALA A 107 -56.35 3.04 8.68
N TYR A 108 -55.30 2.33 8.24
CA TYR A 108 -55.28 0.87 8.11
C TYR A 108 -55.22 0.13 9.45
N THR A 109 -55.09 0.83 10.58
CA THR A 109 -55.15 0.25 11.93
C THR A 109 -56.55 -0.19 12.36
N GLU A 110 -57.60 0.22 11.63
CA GLU A 110 -58.98 -0.20 11.91
C GLU A 110 -59.30 -1.62 11.39
N ASP A 111 -58.45 -2.17 10.51
CA ASP A 111 -58.54 -3.55 10.04
C ASP A 111 -57.66 -4.47 10.92
N ASN A 112 -58.31 -5.32 11.73
CA ASN A 112 -57.63 -6.23 12.69
C ASN A 112 -56.69 -7.26 12.03
N SER A 113 -56.64 -7.35 10.70
CA SER A 113 -55.73 -8.25 9.98
C SER A 113 -54.33 -7.67 9.75
N ILE A 114 -54.17 -6.35 9.86
CA ILE A 114 -52.93 -5.61 9.53
C ILE A 114 -52.23 -5.10 10.79
N PHE A 115 -50.95 -5.40 10.91
CA PHE A 115 -50.07 -4.95 11.99
C PHE A 115 -49.12 -3.86 11.47
N ILE A 116 -49.12 -2.68 12.11
CA ILE A 116 -48.34 -1.51 11.71
C ILE A 116 -47.19 -1.26 12.69
N SER A 117 -46.06 -0.74 12.19
CA SER A 117 -44.91 -0.34 13.00
C SER A 117 -45.29 0.68 14.07
N LYS A 118 -44.69 0.57 15.25
CA LYS A 118 -44.96 1.53 16.34
C LYS A 118 -44.38 2.91 16.02
N ARG A 119 -43.33 2.93 15.19
CA ARG A 119 -42.59 4.13 14.82
C ARG A 119 -42.88 4.48 13.37
N GLU A 120 -43.10 5.77 13.10
CA GLU A 120 -43.09 6.28 11.73
C GLU A 120 -41.66 6.24 11.19
N PHE A 121 -41.49 5.82 9.94
CA PHE A 121 -40.18 5.77 9.30
C PHE A 121 -39.88 7.04 8.49
N ILE A 122 -40.90 7.88 8.26
CA ILE A 122 -40.80 9.18 7.59
C ILE A 122 -42.05 10.03 7.85
N LYS A 123 -41.89 11.35 7.89
CA LYS A 123 -43.00 12.32 7.80
C LYS A 123 -42.97 13.00 6.44
N MET A 124 -44.00 12.77 5.62
CA MET A 124 -44.07 13.31 4.27
C MET A 124 -44.98 14.53 4.20
N PRO A 125 -44.54 15.64 3.57
CA PRO A 125 -45.38 16.82 3.45
C PRO A 125 -46.60 16.52 2.57
N ALA A 126 -47.78 16.89 3.05
CA ALA A 126 -49.02 16.84 2.29
C ALA A 126 -49.27 18.19 1.60
N GLY A 127 -49.78 18.13 0.38
CA GLY A 127 -50.07 19.34 -0.38
C GLY A 127 -51.24 19.18 -1.33
N LEU A 128 -51.80 20.33 -1.69
CA LEU A 128 -52.77 20.42 -2.77
C LEU A 128 -52.01 20.71 -4.08
N TYR A 129 -52.30 19.93 -5.12
CA TYR A 129 -51.62 20.00 -6.41
C TYR A 129 -52.61 20.17 -7.57
N ALA A 130 -52.19 20.87 -8.63
CA ALA A 130 -52.88 20.98 -9.92
C ALA A 130 -51.92 20.70 -11.08
N MET A 131 -52.42 20.56 -12.31
CA MET A 131 -51.57 20.44 -13.51
C MET A 131 -50.79 21.75 -13.77
N SER A 132 -49.50 21.65 -14.13
CA SER A 132 -48.61 22.82 -14.30
C SER A 132 -49.00 23.74 -15.46
N SER A 133 -49.81 23.24 -16.41
CA SER A 133 -50.42 24.04 -17.48
C SER A 133 -51.43 25.06 -16.96
N ASP A 134 -51.93 24.91 -15.73
CA ASP A 134 -53.00 25.72 -15.14
C ASP A 134 -52.47 26.80 -14.18
N ARG A 135 -51.45 27.56 -14.59
CA ARG A 135 -51.03 28.77 -13.86
C ARG A 135 -52.13 29.84 -13.92
N LYS A 136 -53.07 29.82 -12.98
CA LYS A 136 -54.00 30.92 -12.73
C LYS A 136 -54.19 31.16 -11.23
N GLU A 137 -54.46 32.43 -10.91
CA GLU A 137 -54.59 33.07 -9.59
C GLU A 137 -55.13 32.16 -8.46
N TYR A 138 -54.47 32.19 -7.30
CA TYR A 138 -54.81 31.32 -6.15
C TYR A 138 -55.44 32.10 -5.00
N ASP A 139 -56.75 32.34 -5.10
CA ASP A 139 -57.61 32.55 -3.94
C ASP A 139 -58.25 31.20 -3.57
N LEU A 140 -57.69 30.51 -2.57
CA LEU A 140 -57.96 29.10 -2.29
C LEU A 140 -59.44 28.74 -2.14
N PRO A 141 -60.27 29.50 -1.38
CA PRO A 141 -61.70 29.24 -1.31
C PRO A 141 -62.42 29.40 -2.64
N ARG A 142 -61.97 30.31 -3.50
CA ARG A 142 -62.60 30.59 -4.79
C ARG A 142 -62.23 29.56 -5.86
N ILE A 143 -60.99 29.07 -5.87
CA ILE A 143 -60.53 28.10 -6.88
C ILE A 143 -61.04 26.68 -6.63
N LEU A 144 -61.29 26.32 -5.37
CA LEU A 144 -61.72 24.97 -4.99
C LEU A 144 -63.24 24.78 -5.09
N GLN A 145 -64.01 25.86 -5.07
CA GLN A 145 -65.47 25.80 -5.12
C GLN A 145 -65.98 25.08 -6.38
N GLY A 146 -66.81 24.06 -6.17
CA GLY A 146 -67.45 23.27 -7.23
C GLY A 146 -66.52 22.32 -7.99
N GLN A 147 -65.28 22.16 -7.53
CA GLN A 147 -64.28 21.31 -8.18
C GLN A 147 -64.33 19.87 -7.69
N ARG A 148 -63.82 18.94 -8.51
CA ARG A 148 -63.57 17.55 -8.13
C ARG A 148 -62.13 17.40 -7.66
N ILE A 149 -61.96 16.96 -6.42
CA ILE A 149 -60.66 16.83 -5.76
C ILE A 149 -60.38 15.35 -5.50
N GLY A 150 -59.26 14.85 -6.02
CA GLY A 150 -58.81 13.48 -5.78
C GLY A 150 -58.05 13.36 -4.46
N LEU A 151 -58.36 12.31 -3.68
CA LEU A 151 -57.67 11.94 -2.46
C LEU A 151 -57.28 10.46 -2.55
N VAL A 152 -56.11 10.10 -2.03
CA VAL A 152 -55.75 8.69 -1.84
C VAL A 152 -56.30 8.23 -0.49
N SER A 153 -56.97 7.08 -0.45
CA SER A 153 -57.55 6.51 0.76
C SER A 153 -56.50 6.15 1.82
N GLY A 154 -56.85 6.24 3.09
CA GLY A 154 -56.06 5.68 4.19
C GLY A 154 -55.11 6.63 4.92
N TYR A 155 -55.22 7.94 4.72
CA TYR A 155 -54.38 8.96 5.37
C TYR A 155 -55.13 9.85 6.35
N GLN A 156 -54.50 10.19 7.49
CA GLN A 156 -55.11 10.99 8.56
C GLN A 156 -55.43 12.41 8.09
N LEU A 157 -54.52 13.04 7.33
CA LEU A 157 -54.69 14.41 6.87
C LEU A 157 -55.87 14.61 5.91
N ASN A 158 -56.45 13.54 5.35
CA ASN A 158 -57.66 13.63 4.54
C ASN A 158 -58.82 14.23 5.34
N THR A 159 -59.05 13.75 6.57
CA THR A 159 -60.10 14.26 7.46
C THR A 159 -59.84 15.71 7.88
N ALA A 160 -58.58 16.08 8.08
CA ALA A 160 -58.20 17.46 8.40
C ALA A 160 -58.43 18.39 7.21
N PHE A 161 -58.16 17.92 5.99
CA PHE A 161 -58.41 18.67 4.76
C PHE A 161 -59.91 18.86 4.49
N GLU A 162 -60.71 17.82 4.70
CA GLU A 162 -62.17 17.90 4.64
C GLU A 162 -62.74 18.92 5.64
N LYS A 163 -62.23 18.88 6.88
CA LYS A 163 -62.61 19.87 7.90
C LYS A 163 -62.24 21.29 7.48
N TYR A 164 -61.07 21.48 6.87
CA TYR A 164 -60.66 22.78 6.34
C TYR A 164 -61.63 23.30 5.26
N LEU A 165 -62.08 22.45 4.33
CA LEU A 165 -63.08 22.83 3.33
C LEU A 165 -64.39 23.26 3.99
N SER A 166 -64.83 22.53 5.01
CA SER A 166 -66.03 22.85 5.81
C SER A 166 -65.91 24.18 6.56
N ASP A 167 -64.83 24.37 7.32
CA ASP A 167 -64.59 25.58 8.13
C ASP A 167 -64.51 26.86 7.28
N ASN A 168 -64.15 26.73 6.00
CA ASN A 168 -64.08 27.83 5.04
C ASN A 168 -65.30 27.93 4.09
N ASN A 169 -66.36 27.15 4.33
CA ASN A 169 -67.58 27.10 3.51
C ASN A 169 -67.35 26.76 2.02
N ILE A 170 -66.34 25.93 1.72
CA ILE A 170 -65.99 25.51 0.36
C ILE A 170 -66.77 24.23 0.03
N LYS A 171 -67.54 24.23 -1.07
CA LYS A 171 -68.30 23.06 -1.53
C LYS A 171 -67.60 22.42 -2.73
N SER A 172 -66.90 21.31 -2.52
CA SER A 172 -66.18 20.55 -3.54
C SER A 172 -66.55 19.07 -3.46
N GLU A 173 -66.47 18.34 -4.58
CA GLU A 173 -66.70 16.90 -4.62
C GLU A 173 -65.37 16.16 -4.39
N ILE A 174 -65.33 15.27 -3.40
CA ILE A 174 -64.13 14.49 -3.07
C ILE A 174 -64.28 13.09 -3.65
N ILE A 175 -63.25 12.66 -4.38
CA ILE A 175 -63.19 11.32 -5.01
C ILE A 175 -61.99 10.58 -4.42
N TYR A 176 -62.26 9.43 -3.82
CA TYR A 176 -61.27 8.57 -3.21
C TYR A 176 -60.72 7.55 -4.22
N TYR A 177 -59.41 7.36 -4.18
CA TYR A 177 -58.66 6.42 -5.01
C TYR A 177 -57.78 5.52 -4.15
N ASP A 178 -57.54 4.29 -4.60
CA ASP A 178 -56.77 3.31 -3.82
C ASP A 178 -55.26 3.57 -3.89
N ASN A 179 -54.81 4.19 -4.97
CA ASN A 179 -53.40 4.53 -5.18
C ASN A 179 -53.24 5.81 -6.00
N ILE A 180 -52.04 6.38 -5.94
CA ILE A 180 -51.72 7.63 -6.64
C ILE A 180 -51.69 7.48 -8.16
N ARG A 181 -51.52 6.26 -8.71
CA ARG A 181 -51.54 6.05 -10.16
C ARG A 181 -52.95 6.28 -10.72
N GLN A 182 -53.98 5.81 -10.02
CA GLN A 182 -55.37 6.12 -10.36
C GLN A 182 -55.67 7.61 -10.26
N VAL A 183 -55.12 8.30 -9.25
CA VAL A 183 -55.20 9.76 -9.13
C VAL A 183 -54.52 10.45 -10.30
N ASP A 184 -53.34 9.98 -10.71
CA ASP A 184 -52.60 10.55 -11.82
C ASP A 184 -53.34 10.39 -13.14
N ASP A 185 -53.85 9.19 -13.41
CA ASP A 185 -54.68 8.89 -14.59
C ASP A 185 -55.95 9.77 -14.59
N ALA A 186 -56.57 9.99 -13.43
CA ALA A 186 -57.74 10.86 -13.27
C ALA A 186 -57.42 12.35 -13.45
N MET A 187 -56.25 12.82 -12.99
CA MET A 187 -55.76 14.19 -13.21
C MET A 187 -55.43 14.43 -14.68
N GLN A 188 -54.77 13.48 -15.36
CA GLN A 188 -54.40 13.61 -16.77
C GLN A 188 -55.60 13.52 -17.72
N SER A 189 -56.59 12.69 -17.39
CA SER A 189 -57.84 12.59 -18.15
C SER A 189 -58.85 13.71 -17.85
N GLY A 190 -58.57 14.58 -16.86
CA GLY A 190 -59.44 15.71 -16.48
C GLY A 190 -60.67 15.31 -15.66
N VAL A 191 -60.69 14.09 -15.10
CA VAL A 191 -61.74 13.62 -14.19
C VAL A 191 -61.69 14.37 -12.86
N ILE A 192 -60.51 14.73 -12.39
CA ILE A 192 -60.30 15.61 -11.23
C ILE A 192 -59.45 16.81 -11.63
N SER A 193 -59.68 17.94 -10.97
CA SER A 193 -58.99 19.21 -11.27
C SER A 193 -57.87 19.51 -10.28
N TYR A 194 -58.01 19.00 -9.06
CA TYR A 194 -57.02 19.13 -8.00
C TYR A 194 -56.83 17.79 -7.32
N SER A 195 -55.66 17.58 -6.75
CA SER A 195 -55.37 16.39 -5.96
C SER A 195 -54.68 16.76 -4.66
N PHE A 196 -55.12 16.15 -3.57
CA PHE A 196 -54.45 16.22 -2.27
C PHE A 196 -53.52 15.03 -2.15
N ILE A 197 -52.21 15.29 -2.24
CA ILE A 197 -51.18 14.26 -2.36
C ILE A 197 -50.23 14.34 -1.16
N ILE A 198 -49.96 13.18 -0.57
CA ILE A 198 -48.95 13.01 0.47
C ILE A 198 -47.63 12.64 -0.19
N GLY A 199 -46.64 13.49 0.03
CA GLY A 199 -45.34 13.40 -0.62
C GLY A 199 -45.21 14.35 -1.81
N ASN A 200 -44.20 14.09 -2.66
CA ASN A 200 -43.86 14.98 -3.76
C ASN A 200 -43.91 14.27 -5.12
N PRO A 201 -44.96 14.50 -5.92
CA PRO A 201 -45.09 13.90 -7.26
C PRO A 201 -44.23 14.63 -8.33
N ALA A 202 -43.07 15.18 -7.94
CA ALA A 202 -42.21 15.96 -8.83
C ALA A 202 -41.79 15.17 -10.08
N GLY A 203 -41.90 15.82 -11.24
CA GLY A 203 -41.64 15.20 -12.55
C GLY A 203 -42.91 14.72 -13.28
N ARG A 204 -44.07 14.71 -12.62
CA ARG A 204 -45.36 14.30 -13.21
C ARG A 204 -46.20 15.45 -13.78
N GLY A 205 -45.59 16.64 -13.92
CA GLY A 205 -46.26 17.81 -14.48
C GLY A 205 -47.19 18.54 -13.51
N TYR A 206 -47.12 18.28 -12.20
CA TYR A 206 -47.92 18.97 -11.18
C TYR A 206 -47.26 20.23 -10.61
N LEU A 207 -48.08 21.17 -10.18
CA LEU A 207 -47.74 22.39 -9.46
C LEU A 207 -48.36 22.33 -8.06
N LYS A 208 -47.54 22.53 -7.02
CA LYS A 208 -48.00 22.61 -5.64
C LYS A 208 -48.63 23.98 -5.37
N ILE A 209 -49.88 23.98 -4.92
CA ILE A 209 -50.67 25.18 -4.61
C ILE A 209 -50.59 25.51 -3.13
N LEU A 210 -50.68 24.50 -2.27
CA LEU A 210 -50.69 24.68 -0.82
C LEU A 210 -49.90 23.58 -0.12
N ASN A 211 -49.26 23.93 1.01
CA ASN A 211 -48.74 22.98 1.98
C ASN A 211 -49.73 22.85 3.14
N PHE A 212 -50.10 21.61 3.52
CA PHE A 212 -51.14 21.37 4.52
C PHE A 212 -50.63 20.72 5.82
N GLY A 213 -49.33 20.40 5.87
CA GLY A 213 -48.70 19.72 7.01
C GLY A 213 -47.89 18.53 6.55
N SER A 214 -47.63 17.58 7.44
CA SER A 214 -46.90 16.35 7.14
C SER A 214 -47.63 15.12 7.69
N GLU A 215 -47.75 14.09 6.86
CA GLU A 215 -48.33 12.80 7.22
C GLU A 215 -47.20 11.84 7.68
N PRO A 216 -47.31 11.23 8.87
CA PRO A 216 -46.42 10.16 9.28
C PRO A 216 -46.75 8.86 8.53
N LEU A 217 -45.72 8.16 8.06
CA LEU A 217 -45.86 6.92 7.30
C LEU A 217 -45.13 5.77 7.98
N TYR A 218 -45.71 4.58 7.86
CA TYR A 218 -45.35 3.40 8.63
C TYR A 218 -45.09 2.17 7.73
N PHE A 219 -44.50 1.13 8.32
CA PHE A 219 -44.45 -0.21 7.73
C PHE A 219 -45.64 -1.04 8.22
N ALA A 220 -46.16 -1.90 7.37
CA ALA A 220 -47.29 -2.77 7.69
C ALA A 220 -47.04 -4.21 7.22
N ALA A 221 -47.58 -5.18 7.94
CA ALA A 221 -47.60 -6.59 7.55
C ALA A 221 -48.87 -7.26 8.07
N LEU A 222 -49.22 -8.45 7.56
CA LEU A 222 -50.30 -9.23 8.15
C LEU A 222 -49.95 -9.70 9.56
N ALA A 223 -50.95 -9.98 10.40
CA ALA A 223 -50.76 -10.48 11.76
C ALA A 223 -49.81 -11.69 11.85
N LYS A 224 -49.81 -12.58 10.84
CA LYS A 224 -48.88 -13.73 10.76
C LYS A 224 -47.40 -13.34 10.65
N ASN A 225 -47.12 -12.13 10.17
CA ASN A 225 -45.78 -11.56 9.98
C ASN A 225 -45.50 -10.41 10.98
N ALA A 226 -46.30 -10.23 12.04
CA ALA A 226 -46.15 -9.13 12.99
C ALA A 226 -44.77 -9.12 13.70
N ASP A 227 -44.16 -10.29 13.90
CA ASP A 227 -42.79 -10.41 14.43
C ASP A 227 -41.76 -9.68 13.55
N MET A 228 -41.99 -9.63 12.23
CA MET A 228 -41.10 -8.92 11.33
C MET A 228 -41.15 -7.40 11.55
N ILE A 229 -42.33 -6.85 11.82
CA ILE A 229 -42.49 -5.42 12.11
C ILE A 229 -41.82 -5.06 13.44
N GLN A 230 -41.94 -5.92 14.46
CA GLN A 230 -41.27 -5.70 15.74
C GLN A 230 -39.74 -5.71 15.60
N LYS A 231 -39.18 -6.62 14.80
CA LYS A 231 -37.75 -6.65 14.50
C LYS A 231 -37.28 -5.42 13.72
N LEU A 232 -38.14 -4.89 12.84
CA LEU A 232 -37.86 -3.66 12.10
C LEU A 232 -37.84 -2.45 13.05
N ASP A 233 -38.81 -2.34 13.97
CA ASP A 233 -38.86 -1.28 14.99
C ASP A 233 -37.61 -1.28 15.89
N LEU A 234 -37.19 -2.47 16.36
CA LEU A 234 -35.98 -2.62 17.19
C LEU A 234 -34.69 -2.25 16.44
N ALA A 235 -34.60 -2.64 15.17
CA ALA A 235 -33.44 -2.31 14.34
C ALA A 235 -33.40 -0.80 14.01
N ALA A 236 -34.54 -0.16 13.78
CA ALA A 236 -34.63 1.29 13.62
C ALA A 236 -34.23 2.03 14.91
N GLU A 237 -34.63 1.53 16.09
CA GLU A 237 -34.21 2.08 17.38
C GLU A 237 -32.69 2.00 17.58
N ALA A 238 -32.08 0.87 17.24
CA ALA A 238 -30.62 0.74 17.29
C ALA A 238 -29.90 1.71 16.33
N VAL A 239 -30.48 1.95 15.13
CA VAL A 239 -29.93 2.94 14.19
C VAL A 239 -30.05 4.35 14.76
N ASP A 240 -31.19 4.74 15.33
CA ASP A 240 -31.38 6.09 15.89
C ASP A 240 -30.55 6.34 17.15
N GLU A 241 -30.24 5.31 17.95
CA GLU A 241 -29.29 5.44 19.08
C GLU A 241 -27.87 5.80 18.60
N ILE A 242 -27.50 5.31 17.42
CA ILE A 242 -26.17 5.51 16.82
C ILE A 242 -26.13 6.82 16.00
N ASP A 243 -27.19 7.09 15.24
CA ASP A 243 -27.37 8.28 14.40
C ASP A 243 -28.77 8.87 14.61
N PRO A 244 -28.94 9.75 15.61
CA PRO A 244 -30.24 10.36 15.93
C PRO A 244 -30.85 11.19 14.77
N ASP A 245 -30.01 11.64 13.83
CA ASP A 245 -30.42 12.44 12.69
C ASP A 245 -30.58 11.60 11.41
N PHE A 246 -30.45 10.28 11.49
CA PHE A 246 -30.46 9.35 10.35
C PHE A 246 -31.64 9.58 9.39
N THR A 247 -32.85 9.58 9.96
CA THR A 247 -34.11 9.76 9.22
C THR A 247 -34.18 11.16 8.57
N GLU A 248 -33.71 12.20 9.25
CA GLU A 248 -33.71 13.58 8.73
C GLU A 248 -32.68 13.77 7.61
N ASN A 249 -31.46 13.25 7.80
CA ASN A 249 -30.40 13.28 6.79
C ASN A 249 -30.82 12.53 5.53
N LEU A 250 -31.47 11.38 5.71
CA LEU A 250 -31.98 10.59 4.59
C LEU A 250 -33.13 11.31 3.88
N PHE A 251 -33.97 12.03 4.63
CA PHE A 251 -35.05 12.84 4.06
C PHE A 251 -34.49 13.97 3.19
N VAL A 252 -33.50 14.72 3.70
CA VAL A 252 -32.81 15.79 2.97
C VAL A 252 -32.19 15.25 1.68
N LYS A 253 -31.49 14.11 1.76
CA LYS A 253 -30.84 13.45 0.63
C LYS A 253 -31.80 13.16 -0.53
N HIS A 254 -33.01 12.68 -0.23
CA HIS A 254 -33.94 12.21 -1.25
C HIS A 254 -35.01 13.23 -1.65
N PHE A 255 -35.37 14.17 -0.76
CA PHE A 255 -36.52 15.05 -0.97
C PHE A 255 -36.21 16.56 -0.97
N ASP A 256 -35.08 17.02 -0.44
CA ASP A 256 -34.79 18.46 -0.38
C ASP A 256 -34.09 18.98 -1.66
N LYS A 257 -34.87 19.60 -2.54
CA LYS A 257 -34.36 20.37 -3.69
C LYS A 257 -34.82 21.82 -3.55
N LYS A 258 -33.84 22.73 -3.67
CA LYS A 258 -33.83 24.20 -3.42
C LYS A 258 -35.03 25.07 -3.89
N ASP A 259 -35.97 24.56 -4.68
CA ASP A 259 -37.05 25.38 -5.27
C ASP A 259 -38.31 25.55 -4.38
N ARG A 260 -38.36 25.00 -3.16
CA ARG A 260 -39.61 24.94 -2.35
C ARG A 260 -39.87 26.07 -1.36
N HIS A 261 -38.94 26.99 -1.09
CA HIS A 261 -39.01 27.82 0.12
C HIS A 261 -39.41 29.28 -0.10
N ARG A 262 -39.88 29.67 -1.29
CA ARG A 262 -40.29 31.07 -1.51
C ARG A 262 -41.76 31.30 -1.12
N PRO A 263 -42.05 32.24 -0.20
CA PRO A 263 -43.42 32.60 0.15
C PRO A 263 -44.12 33.20 -1.07
N SER A 264 -45.40 32.86 -1.25
CA SER A 264 -46.24 33.44 -2.29
C SER A 264 -46.96 34.67 -1.75
N PHE A 265 -46.77 35.81 -2.42
CA PHE A 265 -47.35 37.10 -2.03
C PHE A 265 -48.46 37.54 -3.00
N THR A 266 -49.45 38.29 -2.51
CA THR A 266 -50.48 38.90 -3.36
C THR A 266 -49.88 40.07 -4.16
N THR A 267 -50.56 40.51 -5.22
CA THR A 267 -50.11 41.67 -6.02
C THR A 267 -49.90 42.93 -5.17
N GLU A 268 -50.83 43.22 -4.26
CA GLU A 268 -50.74 44.35 -3.32
C GLU A 268 -49.57 44.21 -2.34
N GLU A 269 -49.21 42.99 -1.96
CA GLU A 269 -48.05 42.69 -1.12
C GLU A 269 -46.74 42.83 -1.91
N ILE A 270 -46.70 42.39 -3.18
CA ILE A 270 -45.53 42.56 -4.06
C ILE A 270 -45.28 44.05 -4.36
N GLU A 271 -46.34 44.82 -4.61
CA GLU A 271 -46.25 46.28 -4.75
C GLU A 271 -45.74 46.93 -3.46
N TYR A 272 -46.24 46.49 -2.30
CA TYR A 272 -45.72 46.94 -1.01
C TYR A 272 -44.24 46.59 -0.84
N LEU A 273 -43.82 45.36 -1.12
CA LEU A 273 -42.42 44.92 -1.03
C LEU A 273 -41.49 45.73 -1.95
N SER A 274 -42.00 46.14 -3.12
CA SER A 274 -41.23 46.89 -4.12
C SER A 274 -41.14 48.39 -3.82
N SER A 275 -42.11 48.95 -3.09
CA SER A 275 -42.24 50.40 -2.85
C SER A 275 -41.99 50.81 -1.40
N THR A 276 -41.99 49.87 -0.45
CA THR A 276 -41.87 50.18 0.98
C THR A 276 -40.46 50.62 1.35
N GLY A 277 -40.39 51.58 2.27
CA GLY A 277 -39.14 52.00 2.90
C GLY A 277 -38.64 50.98 3.93
N PRO A 278 -37.50 51.25 4.60
CA PRO A 278 -36.99 50.35 5.63
C PRO A 278 -37.99 50.20 6.78
N VAL A 279 -38.45 48.97 7.03
CA VAL A 279 -39.32 48.63 8.16
C VAL A 279 -38.55 48.82 9.45
N LYS A 280 -39.12 49.54 10.43
CA LYS A 280 -38.45 49.85 11.69
C LYS A 280 -38.54 48.66 12.64
N VAL A 281 -37.40 48.04 12.92
CA VAL A 281 -37.29 46.86 13.79
C VAL A 281 -36.69 47.26 15.13
N GLY A 282 -37.39 46.96 16.22
CA GLY A 282 -36.89 47.22 17.57
C GLY A 282 -35.85 46.20 18.02
N SER A 283 -34.74 46.66 18.60
CA SER A 283 -33.86 45.81 19.41
C SER A 283 -34.55 45.57 20.76
N CYS A 284 -34.76 44.32 21.12
CA CYS A 284 -35.57 43.88 22.24
C CYS A 284 -34.74 43.65 23.52
N LEU A 285 -33.43 43.37 23.37
CA LEU A 285 -32.50 43.02 24.46
C LEU A 285 -33.11 42.03 25.46
N ALA A 286 -33.81 41.02 24.94
CA ALA A 286 -34.57 40.05 25.72
C ALA A 286 -33.70 39.06 26.52
N GLY A 287 -32.37 39.20 26.44
CA GLY A 287 -31.41 38.31 27.08
C GLY A 287 -31.06 37.11 26.22
N TYR A 288 -30.19 36.25 26.74
CA TYR A 288 -29.82 35.00 26.10
C TYR A 288 -31.01 34.01 26.08
N PRO A 289 -31.27 33.27 24.98
CA PRO A 289 -30.56 33.27 23.69
C PRO A 289 -31.16 34.23 22.64
N PHE A 290 -32.25 34.95 22.95
CA PHE A 290 -33.04 35.70 21.96
C PHE A 290 -32.35 36.96 21.46
N GLU A 291 -31.88 37.83 22.35
CA GLU A 291 -31.14 39.03 21.95
C GLU A 291 -30.30 39.56 23.10
N PHE A 292 -28.98 39.51 22.94
CA PHE A 292 -28.00 39.96 23.92
C PHE A 292 -26.82 40.70 23.27
N ARG A 293 -26.03 41.43 24.07
CA ARG A 293 -24.83 42.13 23.62
C ARG A 293 -23.62 41.60 24.41
N GLN A 294 -22.57 41.19 23.70
CA GLN A 294 -21.32 40.73 24.33
C GLN A 294 -20.33 41.88 24.54
N ASP A 295 -20.12 42.77 23.55
CA ASP A 295 -19.20 43.90 23.65
C ASP A 295 -19.66 45.06 22.75
N THR A 296 -20.29 46.10 23.32
CA THR A 296 -20.76 47.42 22.76
C THR A 296 -21.21 47.61 21.29
N ASN A 297 -21.16 46.62 20.40
CA ASN A 297 -21.58 46.72 19.00
C ASN A 297 -22.30 45.45 18.53
N ALA A 298 -23.49 45.69 17.96
CA ALA A 298 -24.49 44.76 17.42
C ALA A 298 -25.11 43.77 18.42
N ALA A 299 -26.45 43.73 18.44
CA ALA A 299 -27.20 42.71 19.14
C ALA A 299 -27.04 41.36 18.43
N LYS A 300 -26.84 40.28 19.20
CA LYS A 300 -26.73 38.90 18.70
C LYS A 300 -27.80 38.03 19.37
N GLY A 301 -28.28 37.03 18.65
CA GLY A 301 -29.25 36.05 19.15
C GLY A 301 -30.27 35.67 18.09
N ILE A 302 -31.26 34.88 18.49
CA ILE A 302 -32.33 34.38 17.61
C ILE A 302 -33.13 35.52 16.96
N GLY A 303 -33.36 36.63 17.69
CA GLY A 303 -34.13 37.78 17.22
C GLY A 303 -33.49 38.50 16.01
N PRO A 304 -32.21 38.89 16.07
CA PRO A 304 -31.51 39.42 14.89
C PRO A 304 -31.45 38.45 13.71
N ASP A 305 -31.20 37.15 13.96
CA ASP A 305 -31.10 36.15 12.90
C ASP A 305 -32.44 35.87 12.21
N ILE A 306 -33.57 35.89 12.94
CA ILE A 306 -34.89 35.75 12.32
C ILE A 306 -35.22 36.95 11.42
N VAL A 307 -34.72 38.15 11.73
CA VAL A 307 -34.85 39.34 10.86
C VAL A 307 -34.07 39.17 9.57
N GLU A 308 -32.88 38.56 9.60
CA GLU A 308 -32.12 38.23 8.40
C GLU A 308 -32.82 37.17 7.54
N ILE A 309 -33.41 36.15 8.17
CA ILE A 309 -34.24 35.16 7.45
C ILE A 309 -35.44 35.84 6.80
N LEU A 310 -36.14 36.72 7.52
CA LEU A 310 -37.25 37.48 6.93
C LEU A 310 -36.78 38.35 5.77
N ARG A 311 -35.60 38.95 5.84
CA ARG A 311 -35.01 39.74 4.74
C ARG A 311 -34.79 38.87 3.51
N GLU A 312 -34.23 37.68 3.69
CA GLU A 312 -34.00 36.72 2.61
C GLU A 312 -35.31 36.28 1.93
N TYR A 313 -36.35 36.01 2.72
CA TYR A 313 -37.60 35.43 2.20
C TYR A 313 -38.57 36.48 1.65
N THR A 314 -38.48 37.73 2.10
CA THR A 314 -39.40 38.81 1.69
C THR A 314 -38.75 39.87 0.80
N GLY A 315 -37.42 40.05 0.89
CA GLY A 315 -36.71 41.18 0.28
C GLY A 315 -36.88 42.51 1.04
N LEU A 316 -37.56 42.51 2.20
CA LEU A 316 -37.76 43.72 3.00
C LEU A 316 -36.43 44.30 3.51
N LYS A 317 -36.32 45.62 3.44
CA LYS A 317 -35.24 46.35 4.11
C LYS A 317 -35.66 46.64 5.54
N PHE A 318 -34.74 46.44 6.48
CA PHE A 318 -35.00 46.69 7.90
C PHE A 318 -34.06 47.77 8.44
N SER A 319 -34.59 48.64 9.29
CA SER A 319 -33.82 49.64 10.05
C SER A 319 -33.90 49.33 11.54
N ILE A 320 -32.75 49.13 12.20
CA ILE A 320 -32.72 48.75 13.61
C ILE A 320 -32.85 49.98 14.51
N ILE A 321 -33.87 49.98 15.36
CA ILE A 321 -34.05 50.95 16.45
C ILE A 321 -33.52 50.34 17.72
N ASN A 322 -32.36 50.82 18.16
CA ASN A 322 -31.77 50.41 19.43
C ASN A 322 -32.61 50.94 20.60
N THR A 323 -33.10 50.04 21.46
CA THR A 323 -33.76 50.40 22.71
C THR A 323 -32.91 49.98 23.91
N ARG A 324 -33.19 50.54 25.08
CA ARG A 324 -32.46 50.25 26.32
C ARG A 324 -32.86 48.92 26.94
N ASP A 325 -34.12 48.55 26.83
CA ASP A 325 -34.69 47.32 27.39
C ASP A 325 -35.96 46.89 26.65
N TYR A 326 -36.43 45.69 26.97
CA TYR A 326 -37.66 45.09 26.43
C TYR A 326 -38.89 45.99 26.60
N THR A 327 -38.96 46.78 27.68
CA THR A 327 -40.11 47.62 27.99
C THR A 327 -40.18 48.82 27.04
N GLU A 328 -39.05 49.48 26.79
CA GLU A 328 -38.95 50.57 25.82
C GLU A 328 -39.28 50.09 24.40
N ALA A 329 -38.83 48.88 24.03
CA ALA A 329 -39.17 48.26 22.75
C ALA A 329 -40.68 48.04 22.59
N MET A 330 -41.34 47.45 23.59
CA MET A 330 -42.79 47.21 23.56
C MET A 330 -43.61 48.51 23.54
N GLN A 331 -43.19 49.55 24.25
CA GLN A 331 -43.82 50.87 24.18
C GLN A 331 -43.67 51.48 22.79
N GLY A 332 -42.50 51.32 22.15
CA GLY A 332 -42.25 51.78 20.79
C GLY A 332 -43.18 51.13 19.76
N VAL A 333 -43.44 49.83 19.87
CA VAL A 333 -44.38 49.10 18.99
C VAL A 333 -45.82 49.62 19.18
N ARG A 334 -46.26 49.79 20.44
CA ARG A 334 -47.60 50.28 20.78
C ARG A 334 -47.82 51.73 20.33
N ALA A 335 -46.77 52.55 20.39
CA ALA A 335 -46.82 53.94 19.95
C ALA A 335 -46.80 54.09 18.42
N GLY A 336 -46.33 53.07 17.68
CA GLY A 336 -46.09 53.11 16.23
C GLY A 336 -44.72 53.71 15.86
N LYS A 337 -43.78 53.77 16.82
CA LYS A 337 -42.38 54.17 16.57
C LYS A 337 -41.54 52.99 16.04
N ILE A 338 -41.95 51.76 16.36
CA ILE A 338 -41.37 50.51 15.88
C ILE A 338 -42.48 49.76 15.14
N ASP A 339 -42.17 49.31 13.92
CA ASP A 339 -43.14 48.59 13.07
C ASP A 339 -43.16 47.10 13.41
N LEU A 340 -41.99 46.52 13.73
CA LEU A 340 -41.79 45.11 13.99
C LEU A 340 -40.88 44.88 15.20
N LEU A 341 -41.24 43.95 16.09
CA LEU A 341 -40.40 43.49 17.19
C LEU A 341 -40.14 41.98 17.03
N PRO A 342 -38.86 41.54 16.85
CA PRO A 342 -38.54 40.17 16.47
C PRO A 342 -38.85 39.10 17.51
N TYR A 343 -39.00 39.50 18.77
CA TYR A 343 -39.30 38.58 19.86
C TYR A 343 -40.32 39.19 20.81
N VAL A 344 -41.43 38.49 20.96
CA VAL A 344 -42.42 38.67 22.02
C VAL A 344 -42.91 37.30 22.50
N LYS A 345 -43.19 37.19 23.79
CA LYS A 345 -43.83 35.99 24.36
C LYS A 345 -45.31 36.00 24.03
N ARG A 346 -45.83 34.93 23.44
CA ARG A 346 -47.26 34.79 23.13
C ARG A 346 -48.03 34.37 24.38
N ASN A 347 -48.93 35.24 24.84
CA ASN A 347 -49.94 34.95 25.85
C ASN A 347 -51.34 35.15 25.25
N PHE A 348 -52.19 34.13 25.36
CA PHE A 348 -53.54 34.14 24.76
C PHE A 348 -54.45 35.25 25.34
N ASP A 349 -54.24 35.71 26.58
CA ASP A 349 -55.04 36.77 27.21
C ASP A 349 -54.65 38.22 26.82
N HIS A 350 -53.50 38.43 26.16
CA HIS A 350 -52.95 39.78 25.93
C HIS A 350 -53.18 40.37 24.53
N GLY A 351 -53.72 39.60 23.58
CA GLY A 351 -53.82 39.99 22.16
C GLY A 351 -54.95 40.97 21.82
N LEU A 352 -56.01 41.04 22.65
CA LEU A 352 -57.22 41.80 22.31
C LEU A 352 -57.16 43.29 22.72
N PHE A 353 -56.31 43.67 23.68
CA PHE A 353 -56.34 45.01 24.31
C PHE A 353 -55.14 45.92 23.99
N HIS A 354 -54.28 45.55 23.03
CA HIS A 354 -53.08 46.32 22.71
C HIS A 354 -52.93 46.65 21.21
N ASN A 355 -52.28 47.78 20.90
CA ASN A 355 -52.13 48.37 19.56
C ASN A 355 -51.11 47.64 18.64
N TYR A 356 -51.04 46.30 18.70
CA TYR A 356 -50.19 45.46 17.83
C TYR A 356 -50.85 44.11 17.52
N ARG A 357 -50.36 43.40 16.50
CA ARG A 357 -50.73 42.03 16.08
C ARG A 357 -49.55 41.08 16.34
N MET A 358 -49.83 39.81 16.60
CA MET A 358 -48.82 38.79 16.85
C MET A 358 -48.90 37.69 15.78
N THR A 359 -47.75 37.26 15.28
CA THR A 359 -47.68 36.18 14.28
C THR A 359 -47.97 34.81 14.91
N GLN A 360 -48.04 33.77 14.08
CA GLN A 360 -47.86 32.41 14.58
C GLN A 360 -46.49 32.27 15.26
N PRO A 361 -46.37 31.43 16.31
CA PRO A 361 -45.09 31.22 16.96
C PRO A 361 -44.12 30.58 15.97
N TYR A 362 -42.90 31.09 15.91
CA TYR A 362 -41.84 30.52 15.09
C TYR A 362 -40.91 29.62 15.92
N LEU A 363 -41.02 29.65 17.25
CA LEU A 363 -40.26 28.76 18.14
C LEU A 363 -41.07 28.46 19.41
N LYS A 364 -41.00 27.21 19.87
CA LYS A 364 -41.52 26.76 21.17
C LYS A 364 -40.36 26.36 22.06
N ILE A 365 -40.27 26.99 23.23
CA ILE A 365 -39.15 26.80 24.15
C ILE A 365 -39.67 26.05 25.36
N PRO A 366 -39.11 24.88 25.71
CA PRO A 366 -39.51 24.16 26.90
C PRO A 366 -39.35 25.01 28.16
N VAL A 367 -40.34 24.99 29.03
CA VAL A 367 -40.22 25.52 30.39
C VAL A 367 -39.67 24.43 31.28
N VAL A 368 -38.65 24.79 32.05
CA VAL A 368 -38.03 23.89 33.01
C VAL A 368 -38.22 24.41 34.43
N MET A 369 -38.28 23.46 35.35
CA MET A 369 -38.24 23.71 36.77
C MET A 369 -36.80 23.52 37.24
N VAL A 370 -36.29 24.49 38.01
CA VAL A 370 -34.97 24.41 38.63
C VAL A 370 -35.14 24.35 40.15
N THR A 371 -34.55 23.33 40.77
CA THR A 371 -34.60 23.08 42.22
C THR A 371 -33.19 22.84 42.76
N ARG A 372 -33.01 22.84 44.08
CA ARG A 372 -31.77 22.32 44.70
C ARG A 372 -31.85 20.80 44.84
N GLU A 373 -30.71 20.12 44.74
CA GLU A 373 -30.63 18.65 44.86
C GLU A 373 -31.21 18.12 46.18
N ASP A 374 -31.15 18.90 47.25
CA ASP A 374 -31.63 18.54 48.59
C ASP A 374 -33.11 18.86 48.84
N ASN A 375 -33.84 19.39 47.84
CA ASN A 375 -35.22 19.86 48.04
C ASN A 375 -36.28 18.83 47.59
N GLY A 376 -37.32 18.65 48.41
CA GLY A 376 -38.41 17.69 48.16
C GLY A 376 -39.44 18.17 47.12
N LYS A 377 -40.26 17.25 46.60
CA LYS A 377 -41.20 17.47 45.47
C LYS A 377 -42.42 18.39 45.74
N SER A 378 -42.55 18.99 46.93
CA SER A 378 -43.70 19.82 47.30
C SER A 378 -43.26 21.23 47.72
N PRO A 379 -43.26 22.21 46.80
CA PRO A 379 -42.81 23.57 47.11
C PRO A 379 -43.77 24.29 48.06
N SER A 380 -43.22 25.01 49.02
CA SER A 380 -43.97 26.01 49.79
C SER A 380 -43.82 27.39 49.20
N GLN A 381 -42.66 27.70 48.59
CA GLN A 381 -42.39 28.99 47.95
C GLN A 381 -41.78 28.84 46.54
N ILE A 382 -42.41 29.46 45.54
CA ILE A 382 -41.99 29.42 44.14
C ILE A 382 -41.48 30.81 43.75
N ALA A 383 -40.25 30.92 43.26
CA ALA A 383 -39.71 32.15 42.71
C ALA A 383 -40.05 32.24 41.22
N LEU A 384 -40.67 33.33 40.77
CA LEU A 384 -40.89 33.64 39.36
C LEU A 384 -40.41 35.05 39.03
N PRO A 385 -39.89 35.31 37.82
CA PRO A 385 -39.69 36.68 37.40
C PRO A 385 -41.03 37.39 37.21
N VAL A 386 -41.10 38.69 37.52
CA VAL A 386 -42.32 39.52 37.38
C VAL A 386 -42.92 39.43 35.97
N SER A 387 -42.08 39.23 34.95
CA SER A 387 -42.46 39.14 33.55
C SER A 387 -42.71 37.71 33.05
N PHE A 388 -42.87 36.72 33.93
CA PHE A 388 -43.10 35.33 33.52
C PHE A 388 -44.50 35.14 32.95
N SER A 389 -44.59 34.73 31.68
CA SER A 389 -45.85 34.71 30.92
C SER A 389 -46.84 33.65 31.40
N LEU A 390 -46.36 32.56 32.00
CA LEU A 390 -47.16 31.42 32.43
C LEU A 390 -47.43 31.42 33.94
N SER A 391 -47.31 32.57 34.61
CA SER A 391 -47.44 32.66 36.07
C SER A 391 -48.79 32.18 36.62
N GLU A 392 -49.89 32.45 35.92
CA GLU A 392 -51.22 31.98 36.33
C GLU A 392 -51.35 30.45 36.20
N LYS A 393 -50.88 29.86 35.09
CA LYS A 393 -50.81 28.39 34.93
C LYS A 393 -49.97 27.73 36.04
N ILE A 394 -48.87 28.34 36.44
CA ILE A 394 -48.06 27.82 37.56
C ILE A 394 -48.82 27.91 38.88
N ARG A 395 -49.60 28.97 39.14
CA ARG A 395 -50.46 29.05 40.33
C ARG A 395 -51.58 28.01 40.33
N GLU A 396 -52.15 27.71 39.16
CA GLU A 396 -53.14 26.64 39.00
C GLU A 396 -52.53 25.25 39.26
N MET A 397 -51.31 25.00 38.78
CA MET A 397 -50.59 23.75 39.02
C MET A 397 -50.16 23.59 40.50
N TYR A 398 -49.86 24.69 41.19
CA TYR A 398 -49.38 24.69 42.58
C TYR A 398 -50.21 25.62 43.50
N PRO A 399 -51.50 25.32 43.74
CA PRO A 399 -52.42 26.22 44.43
C PRO A 399 -52.11 26.42 45.92
N LYS A 400 -51.26 25.57 46.52
CA LYS A 400 -50.85 25.63 47.92
C LYS A 400 -49.51 26.36 48.16
N ALA A 401 -48.80 26.71 47.10
CA ALA A 401 -47.48 27.36 47.19
C ALA A 401 -47.62 28.89 47.06
N SER A 402 -46.80 29.63 47.82
CA SER A 402 -46.73 31.08 47.69
C SER A 402 -45.77 31.47 46.56
N VAL A 403 -46.22 32.33 45.64
CA VAL A 403 -45.40 32.79 44.51
C VAL A 403 -44.72 34.11 44.87
N LEU A 404 -43.39 34.12 44.86
CA LEU A 404 -42.55 35.29 45.06
C LEU A 404 -42.05 35.83 43.72
N TYR A 405 -42.21 37.13 43.50
CA TYR A 405 -41.84 37.78 42.25
C TYR A 405 -40.51 38.54 42.36
N PHE A 406 -39.63 38.32 41.39
CA PHE A 406 -38.31 38.96 41.32
C PHE A 406 -38.08 39.66 39.97
N SER A 407 -37.11 40.57 39.93
CA SER A 407 -36.90 41.41 38.74
C SER A 407 -36.25 40.66 37.57
N SER A 408 -35.57 39.53 37.84
CA SER A 408 -34.90 38.72 36.82
C SER A 408 -34.77 37.24 37.21
N VAL A 409 -34.57 36.36 36.22
CA VAL A 409 -34.31 34.93 36.44
C VAL A 409 -33.04 34.72 37.28
N ALA A 410 -32.01 35.54 37.10
CA ALA A 410 -30.77 35.46 37.88
C ALA A 410 -31.00 35.77 39.37
N GLU A 411 -31.92 36.67 39.70
CA GLU A 411 -32.33 36.90 41.09
C GLU A 411 -33.11 35.71 41.66
N CYS A 412 -34.00 35.09 40.88
CA CYS A 412 -34.69 33.86 41.28
C CYS A 412 -33.68 32.75 41.66
N PHE A 413 -32.63 32.55 40.85
CA PHE A 413 -31.56 31.57 41.14
C PHE A 413 -30.80 31.89 42.43
N LYS A 414 -30.47 33.17 42.68
CA LYS A 414 -29.81 33.60 43.93
C LYS A 414 -30.69 33.33 45.16
N VAL A 415 -32.00 33.52 45.05
CA VAL A 415 -32.95 33.33 46.16
C VAL A 415 -33.10 31.84 46.48
N ILE A 416 -33.03 30.97 45.48
CA ILE A 416 -32.97 29.51 45.67
C ILE A 416 -31.66 29.11 46.36
N GLU A 417 -30.51 29.63 45.91
CA GLU A 417 -29.20 29.41 46.57
C GLU A 417 -29.25 29.84 48.06
N GLN A 418 -29.93 30.95 48.36
CA GLN A 418 -30.15 31.46 49.73
C GLN A 418 -31.23 30.72 50.52
N LYS A 419 -31.83 29.65 49.98
CA LYS A 419 -32.93 28.87 50.59
C LYS A 419 -34.17 29.68 50.95
N LYS A 420 -34.45 30.76 50.21
CA LYS A 420 -35.64 31.62 50.38
C LYS A 420 -36.79 31.26 49.45
N ALA A 421 -36.53 30.46 48.42
CA ALA A 421 -37.52 29.86 47.56
C ALA A 421 -37.10 28.42 47.24
N ASP A 422 -38.07 27.55 47.01
CA ASP A 422 -37.85 26.13 46.82
C ASP A 422 -37.52 25.77 45.37
N MET A 423 -38.09 26.53 44.43
CA MET A 423 -38.01 26.28 43.00
C MET A 423 -38.20 27.55 42.17
N VAL A 424 -37.74 27.51 40.92
CA VAL A 424 -37.99 28.54 39.89
C VAL A 424 -38.42 27.86 38.60
N PHE A 425 -39.39 28.45 37.93
CA PHE A 425 -39.72 28.10 36.55
C PHE A 425 -39.13 29.15 35.61
N THR A 426 -38.44 28.68 34.58
CA THR A 426 -37.86 29.52 33.53
C THR A 426 -37.75 28.69 32.25
N ASN A 427 -37.47 29.30 31.11
CA ASN A 427 -37.17 28.52 29.91
C ASN A 427 -35.83 27.74 30.06
N SER A 428 -35.72 26.63 29.34
CA SER A 428 -34.57 25.72 29.34
C SER A 428 -33.25 26.45 29.11
N ASP A 429 -33.21 27.30 28.09
CA ASP A 429 -31.98 27.96 27.65
C ASP A 429 -31.44 28.95 28.69
N ALA A 430 -32.32 29.70 29.37
CA ALA A 430 -31.90 30.61 30.45
C ALA A 430 -31.46 29.84 31.70
N ALA A 431 -32.08 28.69 32.01
CA ALA A 431 -31.64 27.84 33.10
C ALA A 431 -30.24 27.29 32.84
N GLU A 432 -30.02 26.68 31.67
CA GLU A 432 -28.71 26.19 31.25
C GLU A 432 -27.66 27.30 31.25
N TYR A 433 -28.04 28.52 30.83
CA TYR A 433 -27.12 29.66 30.77
C TYR A 433 -26.56 29.96 32.15
N LEU A 434 -27.44 30.06 33.15
CA LEU A 434 -27.05 30.38 34.51
C LEU A 434 -26.27 29.24 35.16
N LEU A 435 -26.66 27.97 34.93
CA LEU A 435 -25.94 26.81 35.47
C LEU A 435 -24.54 26.67 34.87
N SER A 436 -24.32 27.11 33.63
CA SER A 436 -23.01 27.04 32.97
C SER A 436 -21.89 27.79 33.69
N PHE A 437 -22.22 28.79 34.52
CA PHE A 437 -21.23 29.57 35.28
C PHE A 437 -20.62 28.82 36.47
N GLY A 438 -21.01 27.56 36.73
CA GLY A 438 -20.47 26.70 37.79
C GLY A 438 -20.85 27.13 39.21
N LYS A 439 -21.33 28.36 39.41
CA LYS A 439 -21.78 28.90 40.70
C LYS A 439 -22.99 28.15 41.29
N TYR A 440 -23.81 27.54 40.43
CA TYR A 440 -25.08 26.91 40.81
C TYR A 440 -25.02 25.38 40.66
N SER A 441 -23.85 24.77 40.90
CA SER A 441 -23.60 23.33 40.69
C SER A 441 -24.51 22.37 41.45
N ASN A 442 -25.18 22.83 42.50
CA ASN A 442 -26.02 22.00 43.38
C ASN A 442 -27.52 22.17 43.06
N MET A 443 -27.84 22.56 41.81
CA MET A 443 -29.20 22.75 41.31
C MET A 443 -29.50 21.76 40.19
N ASN A 444 -30.71 21.21 40.19
CA ASN A 444 -31.21 20.28 39.18
C ASN A 444 -32.23 20.95 38.27
N ILE A 445 -32.16 20.62 36.99
CA ILE A 445 -33.19 20.93 36.00
C ILE A 445 -34.12 19.73 35.88
N SER A 446 -35.43 19.99 35.86
CA SER A 446 -36.43 19.01 35.48
C SER A 446 -37.35 19.62 34.43
N VAL A 447 -37.57 18.88 33.33
CA VAL A 447 -38.50 19.29 32.28
C VAL A 447 -39.92 19.21 32.82
N VAL A 448 -40.72 20.23 32.52
CA VAL A 448 -42.16 20.23 32.82
C VAL A 448 -42.88 19.87 31.52
N GLU A 449 -43.51 18.69 31.50
CA GLU A 449 -44.25 18.21 30.33
C GLU A 449 -45.34 19.21 29.92
N ASP A 450 -45.53 19.36 28.61
CA ASP A 450 -46.55 20.21 27.97
C ASP A 450 -46.52 21.72 28.31
N LEU A 451 -45.44 22.22 28.92
CA LEU A 451 -45.28 23.64 29.22
C LEU A 451 -44.20 24.29 28.34
N PHE A 452 -44.64 25.15 27.42
CA PHE A 452 -43.77 25.86 26.48
C PHE A 452 -43.97 27.37 26.51
N GLU A 453 -42.87 28.13 26.43
CA GLU A 453 -42.91 29.53 26.03
C GLU A 453 -42.93 29.62 24.50
N GLU A 454 -43.93 30.31 23.96
CA GLU A 454 -44.08 30.53 22.52
C GLU A 454 -43.47 31.87 22.10
N ALA A 455 -42.42 31.81 21.27
CA ALA A 455 -41.78 32.99 20.69
C ALA A 455 -42.48 33.39 19.38
N ALA A 456 -42.93 34.64 19.31
CA ALA A 456 -43.59 35.20 18.13
C ALA A 456 -43.03 36.59 17.79
N ILE A 457 -43.45 37.13 16.64
CA ILE A 457 -43.11 38.48 16.21
C ILE A 457 -44.31 39.40 16.45
N ALA A 458 -44.08 40.58 17.01
CA ALA A 458 -45.10 41.62 17.14
C ALA A 458 -45.00 42.63 15.99
N VAL A 459 -46.14 42.94 15.36
CA VAL A 459 -46.26 43.95 14.30
C VAL A 459 -47.23 45.04 14.76
N SER A 460 -46.82 46.31 14.70
CA SER A 460 -47.68 47.42 15.15
C SER A 460 -48.98 47.49 14.34
N LYS A 461 -50.13 47.72 15.00
CA LYS A 461 -51.41 47.95 14.30
C LYS A 461 -51.42 49.28 13.53
N LYS A 462 -50.47 50.17 13.82
CA LYS A 462 -50.25 51.43 13.11
C LYS A 462 -49.32 51.29 11.90
N ALA A 463 -48.65 50.15 11.74
CA ALA A 463 -47.90 49.83 10.53
C ALA A 463 -48.84 49.42 9.39
N ASP A 464 -48.33 49.33 8.16
CA ASP A 464 -49.12 48.90 7.01
C ASP A 464 -49.76 47.52 7.27
N PRO A 465 -51.08 47.36 7.10
CA PRO A 465 -51.78 46.10 7.39
C PRO A 465 -51.21 44.88 6.65
N ARG A 466 -50.62 45.08 5.46
CA ARG A 466 -50.03 44.03 4.62
C ARG A 466 -48.75 43.47 5.22
N LEU A 467 -48.01 44.26 6.00
CA LEU A 467 -46.76 43.84 6.65
C LEU A 467 -46.99 42.61 7.53
N PHE A 468 -48.07 42.58 8.30
CA PHE A 468 -48.40 41.44 9.14
C PHE A 468 -48.57 40.14 8.33
N SER A 469 -49.32 40.21 7.22
CA SER A 469 -49.57 39.06 6.33
C SER A 469 -48.27 38.57 5.69
N ILE A 470 -47.44 39.48 5.18
CA ILE A 470 -46.14 39.19 4.56
C ILE A 470 -45.22 38.46 5.54
N ILE A 471 -45.08 38.97 6.77
CA ILE A 471 -44.21 38.37 7.77
C ILE A 471 -44.73 36.97 8.17
N ASN A 472 -46.05 36.80 8.32
CA ASN A 472 -46.62 35.50 8.68
C ASN A 472 -46.46 34.46 7.56
N LYS A 473 -46.61 34.87 6.28
CA LYS A 473 -46.35 34.01 5.11
C LYS A 473 -44.87 33.65 4.97
N ALA A 474 -43.99 34.61 5.23
CA ALA A 474 -42.55 34.38 5.20
C ALA A 474 -42.11 33.39 6.28
N LEU A 475 -42.57 33.57 7.53
CA LEU A 475 -42.30 32.62 8.62
C LEU A 475 -42.80 31.22 8.29
N GLY A 476 -44.02 31.08 7.74
CA GLY A 476 -44.56 29.77 7.36
C GLY A 476 -43.86 29.10 6.18
N ALA A 477 -43.02 29.83 5.42
CA ALA A 477 -42.19 29.28 4.35
C ALA A 477 -40.80 28.85 4.84
N VAL A 478 -40.39 29.25 6.06
CA VAL A 478 -39.11 28.83 6.65
C VAL A 478 -39.23 27.37 7.11
N PRO A 479 -38.32 26.47 6.71
CA PRO A 479 -38.29 25.10 7.23
C PRO A 479 -38.05 25.04 8.73
N ASP A 480 -38.69 24.07 9.40
CA ASP A 480 -38.49 23.83 10.84
C ASP A 480 -37.02 23.51 11.16
N SER A 481 -36.31 22.82 10.27
CA SER A 481 -34.87 22.53 10.41
C SER A 481 -34.04 23.82 10.53
N ARG A 482 -34.34 24.83 9.71
CA ARG A 482 -33.65 26.13 9.74
C ARG A 482 -33.99 26.94 11.00
N LEU A 483 -35.19 26.77 11.56
CA LEU A 483 -35.57 27.38 12.84
C LEU A 483 -34.90 26.66 14.02
N ASN A 484 -34.81 25.33 13.97
CA ASN A 484 -34.12 24.50 14.95
C ASN A 484 -32.60 24.76 14.96
N GLU A 485 -32.00 25.00 13.79
CA GLU A 485 -30.60 25.44 13.67
C GLU A 485 -30.32 26.70 14.49
N LEU A 486 -31.26 27.66 14.54
CA LEU A 486 -31.09 28.87 15.36
C LEU A 486 -31.06 28.51 16.85
N THR A 487 -31.92 27.59 17.28
CA THR A 487 -31.94 27.11 18.66
C THR A 487 -30.64 26.39 19.02
N ILE A 488 -30.13 25.50 18.15
CA ILE A 488 -28.86 24.79 18.35
C ILE A 488 -27.67 25.77 18.35
N LYS A 489 -27.65 26.73 17.41
CA LYS A 489 -26.60 27.74 17.30
C LYS A 489 -26.46 28.58 18.57
N TYR A 490 -27.56 28.79 19.29
CA TYR A 490 -27.61 29.56 20.51
C TYR A 490 -27.96 28.73 21.76
N SER A 491 -27.92 27.40 21.72
CA SER A 491 -28.00 26.56 22.92
C SER A 491 -26.60 26.39 23.52
N LEU A 492 -26.49 26.33 24.86
CA LEU A 492 -25.19 26.42 25.54
C LEU A 492 -24.25 25.23 25.34
N GLY A 493 -24.73 24.13 24.76
CA GLY A 493 -23.87 23.05 24.29
C GLY A 493 -22.81 23.50 23.28
N SER A 494 -23.02 24.63 22.59
CA SER A 494 -22.13 25.15 21.55
C SER A 494 -21.08 26.17 22.03
N ARG A 495 -21.14 26.65 23.28
CA ARG A 495 -20.13 27.58 23.80
C ARG A 495 -18.86 26.79 24.14
N ARG A 496 -17.83 26.87 23.27
CA ARG A 496 -16.48 26.41 23.60
C ARG A 496 -16.07 27.02 24.94
N ARG A 497 -16.05 26.20 26.00
CA ARG A 497 -15.47 26.59 27.29
C ARG A 497 -14.03 26.98 26.98
N ASP A 498 -13.68 28.24 27.23
CA ASP A 498 -12.33 28.69 26.97
C ASP A 498 -11.39 28.02 27.99
N PHE A 499 -10.13 27.81 27.62
CA PHE A 499 -9.16 27.13 28.48
C PHE A 499 -9.02 27.85 29.84
N ARG A 500 -9.26 29.16 29.85
CA ARG A 500 -9.27 30.00 31.06
C ARG A 500 -10.40 29.64 32.03
N ASP A 501 -11.55 29.21 31.52
CA ASP A 501 -12.69 28.81 32.35
C ASP A 501 -12.43 27.43 32.97
N ILE A 502 -11.89 26.50 32.18
CA ILE A 502 -11.50 25.16 32.64
C ILE A 502 -10.38 25.26 33.70
N ALA A 503 -9.37 26.11 33.46
CA ALA A 503 -8.24 26.31 34.37
C ALA A 503 -8.63 26.90 35.74
N LYS A 504 -9.71 27.69 35.80
CA LYS A 504 -10.23 28.22 37.07
C LYS A 504 -11.05 27.19 37.85
N ILE A 505 -11.70 26.25 37.16
CA ILE A 505 -12.58 25.26 37.78
C ILE A 505 -11.78 24.04 38.28
N TYR A 506 -10.72 23.61 37.57
CA TYR A 506 -9.97 22.39 37.89
C TYR A 506 -8.43 22.59 38.00
N PRO A 507 -7.94 23.48 38.89
CA PRO A 507 -6.50 23.80 38.94
C PRO A 507 -5.63 22.63 39.42
N VAL A 508 -6.17 21.75 40.29
CA VAL A 508 -5.41 20.64 40.90
C VAL A 508 -5.28 19.48 39.91
N GLU A 509 -6.36 19.14 39.22
CA GLU A 509 -6.44 18.06 38.23
C GLU A 509 -5.57 18.38 37.01
N ILE A 510 -5.54 19.64 36.58
CA ILE A 510 -4.64 20.10 35.52
C ILE A 510 -3.17 19.98 35.96
N GLY A 511 -2.87 20.30 37.22
CA GLY A 511 -1.53 20.09 37.79
C GLY A 511 -1.09 18.62 37.76
N PHE A 512 -1.97 17.71 38.21
CA PHE A 512 -1.68 16.26 38.20
C PHE A 512 -1.55 15.69 36.79
N THR A 513 -2.43 16.08 35.87
CA THR A 513 -2.38 15.62 34.48
C THR A 513 -1.13 16.15 33.77
N ALA A 514 -0.74 17.40 33.98
CA ALA A 514 0.50 17.96 33.44
C ALA A 514 1.73 17.22 34.00
N ALA A 515 1.76 16.91 35.30
CA ALA A 515 2.85 16.14 35.91
C ALA A 515 2.92 14.70 35.35
N ALA A 516 1.77 14.04 35.17
CA ALA A 516 1.70 12.70 34.57
C ALA A 516 2.18 12.70 33.12
N VAL A 517 1.75 13.68 32.31
CA VAL A 517 2.21 13.84 30.92
C VAL A 517 3.72 14.09 30.88
N MET A 518 4.25 14.96 31.76
CA MET A 518 5.69 15.20 31.85
C MET A 518 6.47 13.95 32.26
N ALA A 519 5.94 13.14 33.18
CA ALA A 519 6.56 11.88 33.58
C ALA A 519 6.57 10.88 32.41
N VAL A 520 5.47 10.75 31.66
CA VAL A 520 5.38 9.90 30.46
C VAL A 520 6.34 10.36 29.37
N ILE A 521 6.40 11.67 29.09
CA ILE A 521 7.36 12.24 28.12
C ILE A 521 8.79 11.96 28.57
N THR A 522 9.11 12.14 29.85
CA THR A 522 10.45 11.86 30.39
C THR A 522 10.80 10.37 30.27
N LEU A 523 9.86 9.48 30.57
CA LEU A 523 10.02 8.03 30.39
C LEU A 523 10.20 7.64 28.93
N LEU A 524 9.44 8.23 28.00
CA LEU A 524 9.58 8.01 26.56
C LEU A 524 10.93 8.53 26.04
N LEU A 525 11.39 9.70 26.50
CA LEU A 525 12.71 10.23 26.17
C LEU A 525 13.84 9.35 26.74
N ALA A 526 13.71 8.88 27.98
CA ALA A 526 14.67 7.96 28.59
C ALA A 526 14.69 6.60 27.86
N PHE A 527 13.54 6.07 27.47
CA PHE A 527 13.44 4.80 26.75
C PHE A 527 13.98 4.93 25.31
N THR A 528 13.69 6.03 24.61
CA THR A 528 14.25 6.29 23.27
C THR A 528 15.76 6.50 23.34
N ALA A 529 16.27 7.22 24.33
CA ALA A 529 17.71 7.39 24.56
C ALA A 529 18.39 6.05 24.89
N ALA A 530 17.80 5.23 25.77
CA ALA A 530 18.29 3.89 26.07
C ALA A 530 18.23 2.96 24.85
N GLY A 531 17.20 3.09 24.01
CA GLY A 531 17.07 2.39 22.73
C GLY A 531 18.19 2.77 21.75
N LYS A 532 18.39 4.08 21.54
CA LYS A 532 19.47 4.62 20.70
C LYS A 532 20.85 4.22 21.23
N TYR A 533 21.06 4.23 22.54
CA TYR A 533 22.32 3.80 23.15
C TYR A 533 22.59 2.30 22.92
N ARG A 534 21.57 1.44 23.09
CA ARG A 534 21.70 0.01 22.82
C ARG A 534 21.93 -0.28 21.33
N GLU A 535 21.27 0.47 20.45
CA GLU A 535 21.43 0.34 19.01
C GLU A 535 22.81 0.84 18.56
N LYS A 536 23.27 1.98 19.10
CA LYS A 536 24.63 2.48 18.89
C LYS A 536 25.67 1.47 19.37
N LYS A 537 25.53 0.93 20.58
CA LYS A 537 26.45 -0.10 21.11
C LYS A 537 26.44 -1.36 20.26
N LYS A 538 25.27 -1.81 19.80
CA LYS A 538 25.15 -2.95 18.87
C LYS A 538 25.77 -2.65 17.50
N MET A 539 25.60 -1.45 16.99
CA MET A 539 26.22 -1.01 15.73
C MET A 539 27.73 -0.90 15.87
N GLU A 540 28.24 -0.42 17.01
CA GLU A 540 29.67 -0.43 17.34
C GLU A 540 30.19 -1.86 17.46
N ASP A 541 29.49 -2.76 18.17
CA ASP A 541 29.87 -4.17 18.27
C ASP A 541 29.85 -4.87 16.90
N LEU A 542 28.86 -4.59 16.04
CA LEU A 542 28.78 -5.11 14.66
C LEU A 542 29.87 -4.52 13.75
N TYR A 543 30.22 -3.26 13.96
CA TYR A 543 31.24 -2.57 13.18
C TYR A 543 32.64 -3.05 13.58
N TYR A 544 32.89 -3.32 14.85
CA TYR A 544 34.22 -3.68 15.37
C TYR A 544 34.45 -5.19 15.54
N ARG A 545 33.42 -6.05 15.50
CA ARG A 545 33.57 -7.52 15.65
C ARG A 545 32.93 -8.32 14.53
N ASP A 546 33.66 -9.35 14.07
CA ASP A 546 33.14 -10.36 13.16
C ASP A 546 32.14 -11.29 13.88
N GLN A 547 30.95 -11.47 13.30
CA GLN A 547 29.85 -12.17 13.97
C GLN A 547 30.03 -13.69 14.06
N VAL A 548 30.89 -14.27 13.23
CA VAL A 548 31.14 -15.73 13.22
C VAL A 548 32.25 -16.09 14.19
N THR A 549 33.33 -15.30 14.18
CA THR A 549 34.55 -15.57 14.94
C THR A 549 34.60 -14.86 16.28
N GLY A 550 33.87 -13.75 16.46
CA GLY A 550 33.88 -12.95 17.69
C GLY A 550 35.10 -12.03 17.86
N TYR A 551 36.09 -12.12 16.96
CA TYR A 551 37.30 -11.31 16.93
C TYR A 551 37.09 -10.01 16.13
N ASN A 552 38.16 -9.23 15.97
CA ASN A 552 38.13 -7.96 15.26
C ASN A 552 37.56 -8.10 13.84
N SER A 553 36.71 -7.15 13.46
CA SER A 553 36.33 -6.94 12.06
C SER A 553 37.50 -6.35 11.26
N PHE A 554 37.39 -6.37 9.94
CA PHE A 554 38.37 -5.70 9.08
C PHE A 554 38.50 -4.20 9.38
N SER A 555 37.40 -3.52 9.66
CA SER A 555 37.40 -2.10 10.03
C SER A 555 38.16 -1.86 11.34
N ALA A 556 37.93 -2.70 12.35
CA ALA A 556 38.66 -2.65 13.62
C ALA A 556 40.17 -2.89 13.43
N PHE A 557 40.52 -3.82 12.54
CA PHE A 557 41.90 -4.10 12.19
C PHE A 557 42.59 -2.88 11.56
N LEU A 558 41.96 -2.23 10.57
CA LEU A 558 42.55 -1.05 9.93
C LEU A 558 42.86 0.06 10.95
N GLU A 559 41.89 0.39 11.81
CA GLU A 559 42.09 1.41 12.85
C GLU A 559 43.16 1.02 13.89
N LYS A 560 43.18 -0.25 14.30
CA LYS A 560 44.14 -0.74 15.29
C LYS A 560 45.55 -0.84 14.72
N ALA A 561 45.70 -1.32 13.49
CA ALA A 561 46.96 -1.38 12.77
C ALA A 561 47.54 0.02 12.56
N GLU A 562 46.71 1.02 12.20
CA GLU A 562 47.16 2.41 12.04
C GLU A 562 47.67 3.00 13.34
N LYS A 563 46.98 2.74 14.46
CA LYS A 563 47.45 3.14 15.79
C LYS A 563 48.78 2.47 16.12
N ILE A 564 48.89 1.15 15.97
CA ILE A 564 50.12 0.41 16.26
C ILE A 564 51.31 0.95 15.48
N ILE A 565 51.17 1.14 14.16
CA ILE A 565 52.24 1.65 13.30
C ILE A 565 52.63 3.08 13.70
N LYS A 566 51.64 3.92 14.05
CA LYS A 566 51.88 5.30 14.47
C LYS A 566 52.58 5.40 15.84
N PHE A 567 52.25 4.51 16.77
CA PHE A 567 52.82 4.52 18.13
C PHE A 567 54.21 3.85 18.22
N SER A 568 54.60 3.08 17.21
CA SER A 568 55.87 2.35 17.17
C SER A 568 56.62 2.56 15.84
N PRO A 569 56.98 3.82 15.46
CA PRO A 569 57.58 4.14 14.17
C PRO A 569 58.97 3.52 13.95
N GLU A 570 59.65 3.10 15.02
CA GLU A 570 60.94 2.41 14.99
C GLU A 570 60.84 0.91 14.64
N ARG A 571 59.63 0.33 14.70
CA ARG A 571 59.38 -1.08 14.38
C ARG A 571 59.08 -1.26 12.89
N ARG A 572 59.36 -2.45 12.35
CA ARG A 572 59.04 -2.81 10.96
C ARG A 572 57.80 -3.68 10.92
N PHE A 573 57.00 -3.48 9.89
CA PHE A 573 55.69 -4.13 9.77
C PHE A 573 55.52 -4.82 8.41
N ALA A 574 54.81 -5.95 8.43
CA ALA A 574 54.37 -6.65 7.23
C ALA A 574 52.89 -6.99 7.36
N ILE A 575 52.16 -6.91 6.25
CA ILE A 575 50.80 -7.39 6.15
C ILE A 575 50.82 -8.80 5.56
N VAL A 576 50.17 -9.73 6.25
CA VAL A 576 49.95 -11.08 5.78
C VAL A 576 48.47 -11.27 5.55
N ARG A 577 48.08 -11.48 4.29
CA ARG A 577 46.72 -11.85 3.92
C ARG A 577 46.68 -13.36 3.73
N MET A 578 45.68 -14.02 4.30
CA MET A 578 45.58 -15.49 4.35
C MET A 578 44.23 -15.94 3.81
N ASN A 579 44.21 -17.11 3.18
CA ASN A 579 43.02 -17.75 2.64
C ASN A 579 43.02 -19.26 2.87
N ILE A 580 41.89 -19.80 3.26
CA ILE A 580 41.69 -21.25 3.31
C ILE A 580 41.44 -21.78 1.89
N VAL A 581 42.22 -22.77 1.46
CA VAL A 581 42.06 -23.41 0.16
C VAL A 581 40.80 -24.27 0.16
N GLU A 582 39.98 -24.16 -0.88
CA GLU A 582 38.73 -24.92 -1.06
C GLU A 582 37.74 -24.87 0.10
N PHE A 583 37.64 -23.75 0.83
CA PHE A 583 36.72 -23.63 1.96
C PHE A 583 35.26 -23.93 1.62
N LYS A 584 34.84 -23.67 0.36
CA LYS A 584 33.50 -24.06 -0.12
C LYS A 584 33.32 -25.58 -0.08
N PHE A 585 34.29 -26.36 -0.52
CA PHE A 585 34.24 -27.82 -0.45
C PHE A 585 34.15 -28.32 0.99
N ILE A 586 34.86 -27.68 1.92
CA ILE A 586 34.76 -27.96 3.36
C ILE A 586 33.33 -27.71 3.86
N ASN A 587 32.71 -26.58 3.49
CA ASN A 587 31.31 -26.29 3.85
C ASN A 587 30.32 -27.26 3.21
N ASP A 588 30.54 -27.64 1.96
CA ASP A 588 29.65 -28.55 1.22
C ASP A 588 29.75 -29.98 1.75
N THR A 589 30.92 -30.39 2.27
CA THR A 589 31.17 -31.75 2.79
C THR A 589 30.83 -31.88 4.28
N LEU A 590 31.21 -30.91 5.10
CA LEU A 590 31.08 -30.98 6.57
C LEU A 590 29.96 -30.08 7.14
N GLY A 591 29.34 -29.26 6.29
CA GLY A 591 28.30 -28.31 6.67
C GLY A 591 28.84 -26.97 7.19
N TYR A 592 28.03 -25.93 7.07
CA TYR A 592 28.38 -24.56 7.50
C TYR A 592 28.76 -24.44 8.98
N ALA A 593 28.17 -25.24 9.87
CA ALA A 593 28.50 -25.22 11.30
C ALA A 593 29.95 -25.69 11.57
N ALA A 594 30.43 -26.66 10.80
CA ALA A 594 31.81 -27.12 10.87
C ALA A 594 32.76 -26.08 10.27
N GLY A 595 32.41 -25.47 9.14
CA GLY A 595 33.16 -24.35 8.56
C GLY A 595 33.31 -23.17 9.52
N ASP A 596 32.23 -22.73 10.17
CA ASP A 596 32.26 -21.68 11.19
C ASP A 596 33.16 -22.03 12.39
N SER A 597 33.19 -23.31 12.78
CA SER A 597 34.09 -23.80 13.84
C SER A 597 35.56 -23.70 13.42
N ILE A 598 35.89 -24.04 12.18
CA ILE A 598 37.24 -23.92 11.61
C ILE A 598 37.68 -22.44 11.60
N LEU A 599 36.80 -21.54 11.15
CA LEU A 599 37.07 -20.10 11.14
C LEU A 599 37.37 -19.56 12.56
N ARG A 600 36.62 -19.99 13.59
CA ARG A 600 36.89 -19.62 14.99
C ARG A 600 38.24 -20.11 15.45
N ARG A 601 38.57 -21.37 15.20
CA ARG A 601 39.85 -21.97 15.61
C ARG A 601 41.06 -21.30 14.95
N ILE A 602 40.92 -20.87 13.70
CA ILE A 602 41.95 -20.07 13.02
C ILE A 602 42.15 -18.75 13.75
N CYS A 603 41.07 -18.03 14.08
CA CYS A 603 41.20 -16.79 14.86
C CYS A 603 41.77 -17.02 16.26
N ASP A 604 41.41 -18.10 16.96
CA ASP A 604 41.98 -18.47 18.26
C ASP A 604 43.50 -18.70 18.15
N MET A 605 43.93 -19.45 17.13
CA MET A 605 45.34 -19.68 16.84
C MET A 605 46.08 -18.36 16.51
N LEU A 606 45.52 -17.52 15.64
CA LEU A 606 46.11 -16.22 15.31
C LEU A 606 46.17 -15.31 16.54
N ASN A 607 45.20 -15.42 17.45
CA ASN A 607 45.20 -14.72 18.71
C ASN A 607 46.33 -15.20 19.63
N GLU A 608 46.59 -16.50 19.71
CA GLU A 608 47.71 -17.04 20.49
C GLU A 608 49.06 -16.68 19.86
N PHE A 609 49.14 -16.60 18.53
CA PHE A 609 50.37 -16.27 17.79
C PHE A 609 50.74 -14.78 17.82
N ALA A 610 49.75 -13.89 17.85
CA ALA A 610 49.96 -12.44 17.77
C ALA A 610 50.52 -11.83 19.05
N ASP A 611 51.60 -11.04 18.92
CA ASP A 611 52.07 -10.15 19.99
C ASP A 611 51.04 -9.02 20.22
N LYS A 612 50.44 -8.99 21.41
CA LYS A 612 49.36 -8.05 21.74
C LYS A 612 49.80 -6.59 21.78
N GLU A 613 51.09 -6.34 21.94
CA GLU A 613 51.63 -4.97 22.01
C GLU A 613 51.79 -4.34 20.62
N CYS A 614 52.11 -5.14 19.60
CA CYS A 614 52.50 -4.61 18.29
C CYS A 614 51.91 -5.32 17.07
N GLU A 615 51.01 -6.28 17.28
CA GLU A 615 50.38 -7.03 16.20
C GLU A 615 48.86 -7.06 16.36
N THR A 616 48.18 -7.24 15.24
CA THR A 616 46.73 -7.43 15.21
C THR A 616 46.32 -8.24 14.01
N PHE A 617 45.15 -8.88 14.09
CA PHE A 617 44.60 -9.67 13.01
C PHE A 617 43.08 -9.48 12.98
N ALA A 618 42.47 -9.83 11.85
CA ALA A 618 41.03 -9.87 11.66
C ALA A 618 40.65 -10.86 10.56
N ARG A 619 39.38 -11.26 10.57
CA ARG A 619 38.74 -11.86 9.39
C ARG A 619 38.25 -10.73 8.48
N ILE A 620 38.56 -10.82 7.19
CA ILE A 620 38.12 -9.82 6.20
C ILE A 620 36.67 -10.12 5.79
N TYR A 621 36.46 -11.30 5.22
CA TYR A 621 35.16 -11.88 4.85
C TYR A 621 35.38 -13.36 4.48
N ALA A 622 34.32 -14.17 4.49
CA ALA A 622 34.36 -15.58 4.08
C ALA A 622 35.53 -16.37 4.70
N ASP A 623 36.47 -16.86 3.91
CA ASP A 623 37.65 -17.64 4.27
C ASP A 623 38.95 -16.82 4.33
N LYS A 624 38.84 -15.48 4.22
CA LYS A 624 39.97 -14.56 4.14
C LYS A 624 40.28 -13.91 5.49
N PHE A 625 41.55 -13.91 5.86
CA PHE A 625 42.08 -13.30 7.08
C PHE A 625 43.21 -12.33 6.75
N VAL A 626 43.50 -11.42 7.68
CA VAL A 626 44.61 -10.47 7.59
C VAL A 626 45.30 -10.37 8.94
N MET A 627 46.62 -10.24 8.93
CA MET A 627 47.45 -10.00 10.11
C MET A 627 48.49 -8.93 9.82
N LEU A 628 48.67 -8.02 10.77
CA LEU A 628 49.80 -7.12 10.87
C LEU A 628 50.86 -7.82 11.72
N LEU A 629 51.99 -8.16 11.10
CA LEU A 629 53.14 -8.72 11.79
C LEU A 629 54.18 -7.65 12.04
N CYS A 630 54.76 -7.69 13.23
CA CYS A 630 55.90 -6.87 13.61
C CYS A 630 57.16 -7.74 13.54
N TYR A 631 58.25 -7.19 13.02
CA TYR A 631 59.51 -7.90 12.89
C TYR A 631 60.73 -6.97 13.02
N VAL A 632 61.90 -7.54 13.30
CA VAL A 632 63.15 -6.80 13.55
C VAL A 632 64.10 -6.86 12.35
N SER A 633 64.14 -7.98 11.63
CA SER A 633 64.98 -8.19 10.44
C SER A 633 64.28 -9.07 9.40
N SER A 634 64.77 -9.10 8.15
CA SER A 634 64.17 -9.96 7.12
C SER A 634 64.25 -11.45 7.45
N SER A 635 65.29 -11.89 8.18
CA SER A 635 65.40 -13.27 8.68
C SER A 635 64.36 -13.57 9.75
N ASP A 636 64.12 -12.61 10.65
CA ASP A 636 63.09 -12.70 11.69
C ASP A 636 61.67 -12.77 11.07
N LEU A 637 61.39 -11.95 10.05
CA LEU A 637 60.13 -12.05 9.30
C LEU A 637 59.95 -13.45 8.68
N GLY A 638 61.00 -13.99 8.05
CA GLY A 638 60.99 -15.36 7.52
C GLY A 638 60.66 -16.40 8.60
N SER A 639 61.36 -16.34 9.74
CA SER A 639 61.09 -17.24 10.87
C SER A 639 59.68 -17.10 11.44
N ARG A 640 59.13 -15.88 11.52
CA ARG A 640 57.75 -15.63 11.95
C ARG A 640 56.74 -16.27 10.99
N ILE A 641 56.97 -16.16 9.68
CA ILE A 641 56.13 -16.81 8.67
C ILE A 641 56.23 -18.33 8.75
N ASP A 642 57.43 -18.89 8.92
CA ASP A 642 57.62 -20.33 9.08
C ASP A 642 56.87 -20.85 10.32
N MET A 643 56.94 -20.15 11.45
CA MET A 643 56.17 -20.49 12.65
C MET A 643 54.65 -20.44 12.39
N LEU A 644 54.18 -19.45 11.62
CA LEU A 644 52.77 -19.35 11.25
C LEU A 644 52.34 -20.55 10.38
N CYS A 645 53.17 -20.96 9.41
CA CYS A 645 52.95 -22.18 8.61
C CYS A 645 52.83 -23.43 9.48
N HIS A 646 53.72 -23.58 10.47
CA HIS A 646 53.70 -24.71 11.40
C HIS A 646 52.43 -24.70 12.26
N LYS A 647 51.98 -23.53 12.73
CA LYS A 647 50.74 -23.41 13.51
C LYS A 647 49.50 -23.79 12.69
N PHE A 648 49.47 -23.44 11.40
CA PHE A 648 48.40 -23.90 10.49
C PHE A 648 48.45 -25.41 10.24
N ALA A 649 49.65 -26.00 10.13
CA ALA A 649 49.80 -27.45 10.00
C ALA A 649 49.30 -28.20 11.26
N GLU A 650 49.71 -27.75 12.45
CA GLU A 650 49.22 -28.28 13.74
C GLU A 650 47.68 -28.19 13.86
N LEU A 651 47.10 -27.07 13.40
CA LEU A 651 45.67 -26.87 13.41
C LEU A 651 44.95 -27.84 12.46
N SER A 652 45.52 -28.06 11.27
CA SER A 652 44.98 -28.98 10.26
C SER A 652 44.95 -30.43 10.77
N GLU A 653 45.99 -30.89 11.49
CA GLU A 653 46.04 -32.24 12.08
C GLU A 653 44.94 -32.48 13.13
N ARG A 654 44.49 -31.42 13.81
CA ARG A 654 43.46 -31.48 14.85
C ARG A 654 42.03 -31.45 14.29
N ILE A 655 41.85 -31.33 12.97
CA ILE A 655 40.55 -31.25 12.30
C ILE A 655 40.30 -32.58 11.55
N PRO A 656 39.38 -33.44 12.03
CA PRO A 656 39.10 -34.71 11.38
C PRO A 656 38.41 -34.52 10.02
N GLY A 657 38.89 -35.22 8.98
CA GLY A 657 38.15 -35.41 7.72
C GLY A 657 38.52 -34.51 6.54
N SER A 658 39.31 -33.45 6.72
CA SER A 658 39.88 -32.68 5.60
C SER A 658 41.07 -31.82 6.07
N PRO A 659 42.24 -31.87 5.41
CA PRO A 659 43.36 -31.00 5.77
C PRO A 659 43.00 -29.54 5.47
N VAL A 660 43.13 -28.67 6.47
CA VAL A 660 42.93 -27.22 6.31
C VAL A 660 44.23 -26.61 5.81
N ILE A 661 44.26 -26.29 4.52
CA ILE A 661 45.42 -25.67 3.87
C ILE A 661 45.19 -24.18 3.76
N VAL A 662 46.20 -23.40 4.14
CA VAL A 662 46.17 -21.94 4.11
C VAL A 662 47.24 -21.39 3.18
N ASN A 663 46.81 -20.60 2.20
CA ASN A 663 47.68 -19.84 1.31
C ASN A 663 47.72 -18.39 1.76
N GLY A 664 48.90 -17.78 1.74
CA GLY A 664 49.08 -16.41 2.18
C GLY A 664 49.96 -15.56 1.26
N GLY A 665 49.64 -14.27 1.20
CA GLY A 665 50.48 -13.27 0.56
C GLY A 665 51.03 -12.29 1.59
N ILE A 666 52.28 -11.90 1.43
CA ILE A 666 53.00 -11.04 2.38
C ILE A 666 53.39 -9.73 1.69
N CYS A 667 52.96 -8.59 2.22
CA CYS A 667 53.45 -7.28 1.80
C CYS A 667 54.28 -6.65 2.91
N VAL A 668 55.57 -6.44 2.65
CA VAL A 668 56.43 -5.66 3.55
C VAL A 668 56.06 -4.19 3.46
N MET A 669 55.93 -3.51 4.61
CA MET A 669 55.64 -2.07 4.67
C MET A 669 56.94 -1.29 4.85
N ASP A 670 57.71 -1.15 3.77
CA ASP A 670 59.01 -0.44 3.74
C ASP A 670 58.92 1.00 3.18
N ARG A 671 57.88 1.32 2.40
CA ARG A 671 57.65 2.64 1.81
C ARG A 671 56.87 3.56 2.76
N LYS A 672 57.41 4.75 3.05
CA LYS A 672 56.86 5.73 4.01
C LYS A 672 55.45 6.26 3.66
N ASP A 673 55.03 6.10 2.42
CA ASP A 673 53.75 6.55 1.86
C ASP A 673 52.73 5.41 1.67
N MET A 674 53.08 4.17 2.01
CA MET A 674 52.18 3.02 1.83
C MET A 674 51.12 2.98 2.93
N THR A 675 49.85 3.10 2.55
CA THR A 675 48.72 2.91 3.47
C THR A 675 48.53 1.42 3.80
N ILE A 676 47.96 1.12 4.97
CA ILE A 676 47.63 -0.26 5.36
C ILE A 676 46.73 -0.92 4.32
N LYS A 677 45.75 -0.19 3.79
CA LYS A 677 44.83 -0.72 2.78
C LYS A 677 45.58 -1.12 1.50
N THR A 678 46.51 -0.27 1.05
CA THR A 678 47.40 -0.58 -0.08
C THR A 678 48.25 -1.82 0.20
N ALA A 679 48.80 -1.96 1.40
CA ALA A 679 49.58 -3.13 1.79
C ALA A 679 48.72 -4.42 1.85
N VAL A 680 47.46 -4.33 2.28
CA VAL A 680 46.49 -5.44 2.22
C VAL A 680 46.19 -5.84 0.77
N ASP A 681 45.99 -4.87 -0.12
CA ASP A 681 45.75 -5.12 -1.54
C ASP A 681 46.98 -5.78 -2.22
N HIS A 682 48.19 -5.31 -1.90
CA HIS A 682 49.43 -5.92 -2.38
C HIS A 682 49.62 -7.35 -1.85
N ALA A 683 49.35 -7.59 -0.57
CA ALA A 683 49.33 -8.94 0.00
C ALA A 683 48.27 -9.83 -0.66
N ALA A 684 47.11 -9.28 -1.01
CA ALA A 684 46.07 -10.00 -1.77
C ALA A 684 46.52 -10.39 -3.17
N PHE A 685 47.30 -9.54 -3.83
CA PHE A 685 47.88 -9.84 -5.13
C PHE A 685 48.90 -10.96 -5.05
N ALA A 686 49.79 -10.93 -4.06
CA ALA A 686 50.74 -12.00 -3.83
C ALA A 686 50.02 -13.33 -3.53
N GLU A 687 49.00 -13.33 -2.67
CA GLU A 687 48.21 -14.53 -2.35
C GLU A 687 47.60 -15.20 -3.59
N LYS A 688 47.18 -14.42 -4.60
CA LYS A 688 46.58 -14.96 -5.83
C LYS A 688 47.54 -15.80 -6.66
N GLU A 689 48.86 -15.57 -6.58
CA GLU A 689 49.85 -16.41 -7.26
C GLU A 689 49.83 -17.86 -6.76
N LEU A 690 49.27 -18.10 -5.57
CA LEU A 690 49.12 -19.43 -5.00
C LEU A 690 47.77 -20.08 -5.39
N LEU A 691 47.03 -19.53 -6.34
CA LEU A 691 45.83 -20.15 -6.91
C LEU A 691 46.21 -21.50 -7.56
N GLY A 692 45.69 -22.60 -7.03
CA GLY A 692 46.00 -23.95 -7.49
C GLY A 692 47.04 -24.68 -6.62
N HIS A 693 47.71 -24.00 -5.68
CA HIS A 693 48.53 -24.69 -4.70
C HIS A 693 47.65 -25.30 -3.60
N ARG A 694 47.43 -26.62 -3.67
CA ARG A 694 46.46 -27.36 -2.83
C ARG A 694 47.09 -28.45 -1.96
N HIS A 695 48.42 -28.52 -1.87
CA HIS A 695 49.11 -29.64 -1.22
C HIS A 695 49.76 -29.28 0.12
N SER A 696 50.06 -28.00 0.35
CA SER A 696 50.74 -27.53 1.57
C SER A 696 50.45 -26.06 1.81
N ASN A 697 50.59 -25.62 3.07
CA ASN A 697 50.56 -24.20 3.40
C ASN A 697 51.68 -23.47 2.67
N ALA A 698 51.36 -22.38 2.00
CA ALA A 698 52.32 -21.61 1.22
C ALA A 698 52.14 -20.12 1.44
N PHE A 699 53.25 -19.40 1.57
CA PHE A 699 53.26 -17.95 1.73
C PHE A 699 54.24 -17.35 0.72
N ILE A 700 53.80 -16.32 0.01
CA ILE A 700 54.60 -15.65 -1.03
C ILE A 700 54.69 -14.16 -0.78
N TYR A 701 55.88 -13.60 -0.99
CA TYR A 701 56.12 -12.17 -0.87
C TYR A 701 55.61 -11.43 -2.10
N TYR A 702 54.93 -10.31 -1.86
CA TYR A 702 54.62 -9.35 -2.89
C TYR A 702 55.91 -8.78 -3.47
N SER A 703 56.00 -8.78 -4.80
CA SER A 703 57.06 -8.11 -5.56
C SER A 703 56.42 -7.22 -6.62
N ASP A 704 57.14 -6.19 -7.07
CA ASP A 704 56.64 -5.28 -8.12
C ASP A 704 56.29 -6.03 -9.43
N LYS A 705 56.85 -7.22 -9.64
CA LYS A 705 56.49 -8.13 -10.75
C LYS A 705 55.02 -8.59 -10.68
N VAL A 706 54.51 -8.90 -9.49
CA VAL A 706 53.10 -9.32 -9.28
C VAL A 706 52.11 -8.23 -9.68
N LEU A 707 52.45 -6.95 -9.44
CA LEU A 707 51.63 -5.82 -9.86
C LEU A 707 51.64 -5.63 -11.38
N GLN A 708 52.80 -5.83 -12.02
CA GLN A 708 52.91 -5.82 -13.47
C GLN A 708 52.09 -6.94 -14.11
N ASP A 709 52.12 -8.14 -13.54
CA ASP A 709 51.37 -9.30 -14.05
C ASP A 709 49.85 -9.07 -13.98
N ILE A 710 49.35 -8.45 -12.91
CA ILE A 710 47.93 -8.06 -12.77
C ILE A 710 47.58 -6.86 -13.68
N GLY A 711 48.50 -5.92 -13.86
CA GLY A 711 48.37 -4.84 -14.83
C GLY A 711 48.24 -5.36 -16.25
N ASN A 712 49.06 -6.35 -16.60
CA ASN A 712 49.05 -7.04 -17.88
C ASN A 712 47.75 -7.84 -18.07
N GLU A 713 47.29 -8.58 -17.07
CA GLU A 713 46.00 -9.29 -17.07
C GLU A 713 44.84 -8.33 -17.42
N LYS A 714 44.73 -7.21 -16.70
CA LYS A 714 43.67 -6.21 -16.95
C LYS A 714 43.80 -5.52 -18.31
N ALA A 715 45.03 -5.30 -18.79
CA ALA A 715 45.26 -4.71 -20.10
C ALA A 715 44.86 -5.67 -21.23
N ILE A 716 45.16 -6.96 -21.07
CA ILE A 716 44.76 -8.05 -21.99
C ILE A 716 43.23 -8.18 -22.00
N GLU A 717 42.58 -8.24 -20.83
CA GLU A 717 41.11 -8.31 -20.72
C GLU A 717 40.41 -7.11 -21.36
N ARG A 718 40.97 -5.90 -21.23
CA ARG A 718 40.40 -4.70 -21.85
C ARG A 718 40.52 -4.73 -23.38
N SER A 719 41.60 -5.31 -23.90
CA SER A 719 41.93 -5.28 -25.33
C SER A 719 41.35 -6.47 -26.11
N MET A 720 40.99 -7.57 -25.43
CA MET A 720 40.58 -8.83 -26.09
C MET A 720 39.36 -8.69 -27.01
N ARG A 721 38.32 -7.98 -26.57
CA ARG A 721 37.08 -7.84 -27.36
C ARG A 721 37.29 -6.97 -28.60
N GLU A 722 38.10 -5.91 -28.45
CA GLU A 722 38.46 -5.04 -29.57
C GLU A 722 39.34 -5.78 -30.58
N ALA A 723 40.31 -6.56 -30.09
CA ALA A 723 41.18 -7.38 -30.93
C ALA A 723 40.38 -8.40 -31.76
N LEU A 724 39.41 -9.09 -31.15
CA LEU A 724 38.55 -10.04 -31.85
C LEU A 724 37.69 -9.34 -32.92
N LYS A 725 37.05 -8.21 -32.57
CA LYS A 725 36.23 -7.44 -33.50
C LYS A 725 37.03 -6.91 -34.71
N ASN A 726 38.29 -6.55 -34.48
CA ASN A 726 39.17 -6.02 -35.52
C ASN A 726 39.95 -7.12 -36.27
N GLY A 727 39.62 -8.40 -36.06
CA GLY A 727 40.25 -9.52 -36.75
C GLY A 727 41.75 -9.69 -36.45
N ARG A 728 42.19 -9.29 -35.25
CA ARG A 728 43.60 -9.33 -34.83
C ARG A 728 44.07 -10.71 -34.39
N PHE A 729 43.16 -11.67 -34.23
CA PHE A 729 43.51 -13.08 -34.05
C PHE A 729 43.58 -13.76 -35.41
N VAL A 730 44.65 -14.50 -35.67
CA VAL A 730 44.87 -15.19 -36.94
C VAL A 730 45.32 -16.64 -36.69
N PRO A 731 44.88 -17.59 -37.52
CA PRO A 731 45.34 -18.98 -37.41
C PRO A 731 46.74 -19.12 -37.99
N TYR A 732 47.66 -19.72 -37.23
CA TYR A 732 48.90 -20.28 -37.73
C TYR A 732 48.74 -21.80 -37.84
N LEU A 733 49.31 -22.40 -38.88
CA LEU A 733 49.14 -23.81 -39.16
C LEU A 733 50.43 -24.58 -38.92
N GLN A 734 50.37 -25.58 -38.05
CA GLN A 734 51.47 -26.52 -37.83
C GLN A 734 51.21 -27.83 -38.59
N PRO A 735 52.14 -28.30 -39.45
CA PRO A 735 51.93 -29.50 -40.25
C PRO A 735 51.99 -30.78 -39.42
N LYS A 736 51.02 -31.68 -39.67
CA LYS A 736 51.02 -33.08 -39.23
C LYS A 736 51.60 -33.93 -40.36
N VAL A 737 52.68 -34.66 -40.09
CA VAL A 737 53.46 -35.36 -41.11
C VAL A 737 53.39 -36.86 -40.93
N ASN A 738 53.20 -37.60 -42.03
CA ASN A 738 53.31 -39.04 -42.00
C ASN A 738 54.79 -39.45 -41.89
N CYS A 739 55.15 -40.15 -40.83
CA CYS A 739 56.55 -40.47 -40.51
C CYS A 739 57.22 -41.42 -41.52
N ARG A 740 56.44 -42.12 -42.36
CA ARG A 740 56.94 -43.05 -43.40
C ARG A 740 57.14 -42.36 -44.75
N THR A 741 56.16 -41.56 -45.17
CA THR A 741 56.14 -40.93 -46.50
C THR A 741 56.68 -39.50 -46.50
N LEU A 742 56.86 -38.92 -45.31
CA LEU A 742 57.26 -37.52 -45.08
C LEU A 742 56.33 -36.50 -45.75
N LYS A 743 55.11 -36.91 -46.10
CA LYS A 743 54.08 -36.04 -46.65
C LYS A 743 53.23 -35.46 -45.52
N VAL A 744 52.79 -34.22 -45.70
CA VAL A 744 51.79 -33.59 -44.83
C VAL A 744 50.46 -34.31 -45.03
N VAL A 745 49.82 -34.69 -43.93
CA VAL A 745 48.55 -35.41 -43.89
C VAL A 745 47.46 -34.66 -43.12
N GLY A 746 47.83 -33.55 -42.48
CA GLY A 746 46.92 -32.67 -41.73
C GLY A 746 47.66 -31.43 -41.25
N ALA A 747 46.97 -30.54 -40.57
CA ALA A 747 47.57 -29.43 -39.85
C ALA A 747 46.80 -29.15 -38.55
N GLU A 748 47.45 -28.54 -37.58
CA GLU A 748 46.79 -27.98 -36.41
C GLU A 748 46.73 -26.45 -36.53
N ALA A 749 45.55 -25.87 -36.26
CA ALA A 749 45.34 -24.44 -36.21
C ALA A 749 45.61 -23.91 -34.80
N LEU A 750 46.61 -23.05 -34.70
CA LEU A 750 47.05 -22.41 -33.47
C LEU A 750 46.79 -20.91 -33.56
N ALA A 751 46.01 -20.37 -32.63
CA ALA A 751 45.74 -18.94 -32.59
C ALA A 751 47.03 -18.13 -32.40
N ARG A 752 47.14 -16.99 -33.08
CA ARG A 752 48.15 -15.95 -32.81
C ARG A 752 47.46 -14.61 -32.72
N TRP A 753 47.85 -13.79 -31.76
CA TRP A 753 47.32 -12.44 -31.61
C TRP A 753 48.32 -11.43 -32.17
N ILE A 754 47.91 -10.75 -33.23
CA ILE A 754 48.70 -9.70 -33.89
C ILE A 754 48.30 -8.34 -33.31
N ASP A 755 49.17 -7.77 -32.49
CA ASP A 755 48.98 -6.44 -31.93
C ASP A 755 49.77 -5.39 -32.74
N PRO A 756 49.17 -4.24 -33.11
CA PRO A 756 49.84 -3.20 -33.89
C PRO A 756 51.07 -2.58 -33.20
N GLU A 757 51.10 -2.53 -31.87
CA GLU A 757 52.17 -1.91 -31.10
C GLU A 757 53.14 -2.95 -30.54
N LYS A 758 52.63 -4.11 -30.12
CA LYS A 758 53.41 -5.17 -29.43
C LYS A 758 53.90 -6.30 -30.35
N GLY A 759 53.46 -6.34 -31.61
CA GLY A 759 53.77 -7.42 -32.53
C GLY A 759 52.98 -8.70 -32.22
N ILE A 760 53.59 -9.87 -32.42
CA ILE A 760 52.91 -11.16 -32.20
C ILE A 760 52.94 -11.49 -30.71
N ILE A 761 51.76 -11.56 -30.09
CA ILE A 761 51.57 -12.03 -28.72
C ILE A 761 51.32 -13.54 -28.78
N MET A 762 52.11 -14.31 -28.01
CA MET A 762 52.09 -15.77 -28.06
C MET A 762 50.94 -16.32 -27.21
N PRO A 763 50.37 -17.50 -27.55
CA PRO A 763 49.25 -18.11 -26.81
C PRO A 763 49.46 -18.22 -25.30
N GLY A 764 50.67 -18.56 -24.86
CA GLY A 764 51.01 -18.65 -23.44
C GLY A 764 50.79 -17.35 -22.65
N ASP A 765 50.81 -16.20 -23.34
CA ASP A 765 50.65 -14.88 -22.72
C ASP A 765 49.18 -14.44 -22.63
N PHE A 766 48.25 -15.06 -23.37
CA PHE A 766 46.85 -14.61 -23.39
C PHE A 766 45.81 -15.71 -23.15
N ILE A 767 46.07 -16.96 -23.55
CA ILE A 767 45.13 -18.09 -23.39
C ILE A 767 44.76 -18.30 -21.91
N PRO A 768 45.70 -18.30 -20.93
CA PRO A 768 45.34 -18.49 -19.53
C PRO A 768 44.35 -17.44 -19.00
N TYR A 769 44.44 -16.20 -19.50
CA TYR A 769 43.53 -15.12 -19.13
C TYR A 769 42.16 -15.27 -19.82
N PHE A 770 42.13 -15.79 -21.04
CA PHE A 770 40.89 -16.02 -21.80
C PHE A 770 40.10 -17.19 -21.21
N GLU A 771 40.80 -18.22 -20.73
CA GLU A 771 40.19 -19.33 -19.99
C GLU A 771 39.60 -18.85 -18.66
N LYS A 772 40.34 -18.04 -17.88
CA LYS A 772 39.84 -17.43 -16.63
C LYS A 772 38.57 -16.61 -16.87
N SER A 773 38.59 -15.72 -17.86
CA SER A 773 37.45 -14.83 -18.19
C SER A 773 36.30 -15.53 -18.92
N GLY A 774 36.53 -16.73 -19.48
CA GLY A 774 35.56 -17.44 -20.32
C GLY A 774 35.45 -16.88 -21.74
N PHE A 775 36.37 -16.00 -22.15
CA PHE A 775 36.41 -15.45 -23.51
C PHE A 775 37.00 -16.43 -24.53
N ILE A 776 37.67 -17.49 -24.06
CA ILE A 776 38.29 -18.52 -24.90
C ILE A 776 37.30 -19.12 -25.91
N THR A 777 36.04 -19.32 -25.52
CA THR A 777 34.95 -19.81 -26.39
C THR A 777 34.74 -18.98 -27.65
N GLU A 778 34.77 -17.65 -27.51
CA GLU A 778 34.58 -16.76 -28.65
C GLU A 778 35.82 -16.71 -29.54
N LEU A 779 37.01 -16.91 -28.97
CA LEU A 779 38.24 -17.03 -29.75
C LEU A 779 38.25 -18.34 -30.55
N ASP A 780 37.94 -19.46 -29.92
CA ASP A 780 37.98 -20.79 -30.54
C ASP A 780 36.98 -20.87 -31.71
N LEU A 781 35.76 -20.38 -31.51
CA LEU A 781 34.76 -20.28 -32.58
C LEU A 781 35.18 -19.34 -33.71
N TYR A 782 35.83 -18.22 -33.37
CA TYR A 782 36.33 -17.28 -34.38
C TYR A 782 37.46 -17.91 -35.21
N ILE A 783 38.43 -18.57 -34.56
CA ILE A 783 39.52 -19.27 -35.25
C ILE A 783 38.97 -20.42 -36.11
N PHE A 784 37.99 -21.17 -35.59
CA PHE A 784 37.31 -22.22 -36.35
C PHE A 784 36.62 -21.66 -37.61
N GLU A 785 35.94 -20.52 -37.52
CA GLU A 785 35.37 -19.85 -38.67
C GLU A 785 36.44 -19.43 -39.70
N GLN A 786 37.58 -18.89 -39.24
CA GLN A 786 38.70 -18.56 -40.12
C GLN A 786 39.26 -19.81 -40.83
N VAL A 787 39.41 -20.93 -40.12
CA VAL A 787 39.85 -22.20 -40.70
C VAL A 787 38.87 -22.71 -41.75
N CYS A 788 37.56 -22.65 -41.48
CA CYS A 788 36.55 -22.99 -42.47
C CYS A 788 36.66 -22.11 -43.72
N ALA A 789 36.86 -20.79 -43.56
CA ALA A 789 37.05 -19.88 -44.68
C ALA A 789 38.34 -20.21 -45.49
N ILE A 790 39.43 -20.54 -44.82
CA ILE A 790 40.70 -20.95 -45.45
C ILE A 790 40.53 -22.25 -46.24
N LEU A 791 39.89 -23.26 -45.66
CA LEU A 791 39.62 -24.54 -46.32
C LEU A 791 38.75 -24.33 -47.57
N ARG A 792 37.68 -23.51 -47.48
CA ARG A 792 36.84 -23.17 -48.63
C ARG A 792 37.65 -22.55 -49.75
N LYS A 793 38.48 -21.55 -49.41
CA LYS A 793 39.36 -20.86 -50.35
C LYS A 793 40.31 -21.83 -51.05
N TRP A 794 40.86 -22.82 -50.34
CA TRP A 794 41.73 -23.83 -50.94
C TRP A 794 40.98 -24.75 -51.91
N ILE A 795 39.77 -25.19 -51.55
CA ILE A 795 38.94 -26.04 -52.40
C ILE A 795 38.54 -25.28 -53.68
N ASP A 796 38.12 -24.01 -53.56
CA ASP A 796 37.73 -23.17 -54.69
C ASP A 796 38.91 -22.85 -55.61
N ALA A 797 40.11 -22.71 -55.05
CA ALA A 797 41.36 -22.52 -55.80
C ALA A 797 41.88 -23.82 -56.46
N GLY A 798 41.20 -24.96 -56.30
CA GLY A 798 41.62 -26.24 -56.86
C GLY A 798 42.91 -26.80 -56.24
N LYS A 799 43.26 -26.38 -55.02
CA LYS A 799 44.33 -26.97 -54.23
C LYS A 799 43.85 -28.28 -53.62
N GLU A 800 44.78 -29.14 -53.20
CA GLU A 800 44.45 -30.34 -52.41
C GLU A 800 44.58 -30.00 -50.91
N PRO A 801 43.48 -29.60 -50.23
CA PRO A 801 43.53 -29.28 -48.80
C PRO A 801 43.80 -30.54 -47.96
N VAL A 802 44.37 -30.32 -46.78
CA VAL A 802 44.54 -31.36 -45.76
C VAL A 802 43.59 -31.08 -44.58
N PRO A 803 43.19 -32.09 -43.80
CA PRO A 803 42.41 -31.89 -42.58
C PRO A 803 43.09 -30.91 -41.61
N VAL A 804 42.30 -30.04 -41.00
CA VAL A 804 42.78 -29.05 -40.02
C VAL A 804 42.10 -29.28 -38.68
N SER A 805 42.91 -29.44 -37.64
CA SER A 805 42.45 -29.60 -36.26
C SER A 805 42.36 -28.24 -35.58
N CYS A 806 41.27 -28.01 -34.84
CA CYS A 806 41.02 -26.76 -34.12
C CYS A 806 40.80 -27.08 -32.64
N ASN A 807 41.49 -26.34 -31.78
CA ASN A 807 41.37 -26.45 -30.33
C ASN A 807 40.04 -25.86 -29.84
N PHE A 808 39.42 -26.54 -28.87
CA PHE A 808 38.21 -26.09 -28.18
C PHE A 808 38.34 -26.30 -26.66
N SER A 809 37.88 -25.32 -25.89
CA SER A 809 37.85 -25.36 -24.42
C SER A 809 36.58 -26.05 -23.85
N TYR A 810 36.58 -26.36 -22.55
CA TYR A 810 35.51 -27.13 -21.89
C TYR A 810 34.18 -26.37 -21.89
N ARG A 811 34.26 -25.05 -21.72
CA ARG A 811 33.09 -24.16 -21.77
C ARG A 811 32.45 -24.13 -23.16
N ASP A 812 33.09 -24.74 -24.15
CA ASP A 812 32.74 -24.65 -25.56
C ASP A 812 31.99 -25.87 -26.05
N ILE A 813 31.80 -26.92 -25.24
CA ILE A 813 31.06 -28.11 -25.68
C ILE A 813 29.79 -28.22 -24.84
N CYS A 814 28.86 -27.32 -25.12
CA CYS A 814 27.46 -27.32 -24.70
C CYS A 814 26.58 -27.16 -25.96
N ASP A 815 25.29 -27.49 -25.89
CA ASP A 815 24.34 -27.45 -27.03
C ASP A 815 24.49 -26.22 -27.95
N TYR A 816 24.63 -25.02 -27.36
CA TYR A 816 24.74 -23.75 -28.09
C TYR A 816 25.97 -23.67 -29.02
N THR A 817 27.09 -24.23 -28.61
CA THR A 817 28.34 -24.11 -29.36
C THR A 817 28.43 -25.15 -30.47
N LEU A 818 27.91 -26.36 -30.25
CA LEU A 818 27.80 -27.38 -31.31
C LEU A 818 26.90 -26.89 -32.46
N GLU A 819 25.83 -26.18 -32.15
CA GLU A 819 24.99 -25.55 -33.17
C GLU A 819 25.77 -24.51 -33.98
N ARG A 820 26.56 -23.65 -33.33
CA ARG A 820 27.42 -22.66 -34.02
C ARG A 820 28.48 -23.33 -34.90
N ILE A 821 29.08 -24.42 -34.43
CA ILE A 821 30.03 -25.22 -35.22
C ILE A 821 29.34 -25.76 -36.48
N ARG A 822 28.19 -26.44 -36.33
CA ARG A 822 27.39 -26.97 -37.46
C ARG A 822 27.04 -25.88 -38.47
N ASN A 823 26.51 -24.76 -37.98
CA ASN A 823 26.14 -23.61 -38.80
C ASN A 823 27.33 -23.03 -39.56
N THR A 824 28.52 -23.01 -38.96
CA THR A 824 29.75 -22.50 -39.60
C THR A 824 30.23 -23.46 -40.69
N VAL A 825 30.27 -24.77 -40.41
CA VAL A 825 30.64 -25.79 -41.41
C VAL A 825 29.70 -25.76 -42.61
N ASP A 826 28.40 -25.68 -42.35
CA ASP A 826 27.36 -25.62 -43.38
C ASP A 826 27.43 -24.30 -44.17
N LYS A 827 27.68 -23.16 -43.51
CA LYS A 827 27.83 -21.83 -44.13
C LYS A 827 28.95 -21.80 -45.17
N TYR A 828 30.10 -22.42 -44.88
CA TYR A 828 31.24 -22.47 -45.81
C TYR A 828 31.24 -23.72 -46.69
N ASN A 829 30.27 -24.62 -46.54
CA ASN A 829 30.15 -25.87 -47.29
C ASN A 829 31.47 -26.68 -47.29
N ILE A 830 32.00 -26.92 -46.09
CA ILE A 830 33.25 -27.66 -45.89
C ILE A 830 32.97 -29.15 -45.75
N PRO A 831 33.69 -30.02 -46.50
CA PRO A 831 33.65 -31.47 -46.26
C PRO A 831 34.06 -31.76 -44.81
N LYS A 832 33.20 -32.45 -44.06
CA LYS A 832 33.36 -32.62 -42.61
C LYS A 832 34.63 -33.38 -42.23
N GLU A 833 35.12 -34.23 -43.13
CA GLU A 833 36.36 -34.99 -42.94
C GLU A 833 37.62 -34.12 -42.95
N MET A 834 37.50 -32.85 -43.36
CA MET A 834 38.58 -31.86 -43.36
C MET A 834 38.71 -31.09 -42.04
N LEU A 835 37.84 -31.34 -41.06
CA LEU A 835 37.82 -30.64 -39.78
C LEU A 835 37.89 -31.63 -38.63
N GLU A 836 38.78 -31.35 -37.68
CA GLU A 836 38.99 -32.15 -36.48
C GLU A 836 38.82 -31.25 -35.25
N ILE A 837 37.99 -31.67 -34.30
CA ILE A 837 37.74 -30.95 -33.05
C ILE A 837 38.71 -31.48 -32.01
N GLU A 838 39.54 -30.61 -31.44
CA GLU A 838 40.62 -30.98 -30.54
C GLU A 838 40.34 -30.55 -29.10
N ILE A 839 40.50 -31.47 -28.15
CA ILE A 839 40.17 -31.30 -26.74
C ILE A 839 41.27 -31.89 -25.84
N THR A 840 41.66 -31.24 -24.74
CA THR A 840 42.73 -31.75 -23.86
C THR A 840 42.29 -32.94 -22.99
N GLU A 841 43.24 -33.82 -22.61
CA GLU A 841 42.98 -34.98 -21.74
C GLU A 841 42.37 -34.59 -20.39
N THR A 842 42.94 -33.59 -19.72
CA THR A 842 42.46 -33.11 -18.40
C THR A 842 40.99 -32.70 -18.48
N MET A 843 40.64 -31.94 -19.51
CA MET A 843 39.28 -31.52 -19.77
C MET A 843 38.33 -32.70 -20.01
N ALA A 844 38.79 -33.68 -20.78
CA ALA A 844 38.01 -34.87 -21.10
C ALA A 844 37.71 -35.73 -19.86
N ILE A 845 38.66 -35.82 -18.92
CA ILE A 845 38.50 -36.59 -17.69
C ILE A 845 37.58 -35.88 -16.69
N GLU A 846 37.77 -34.57 -16.47
CA GLU A 846 36.97 -33.80 -15.51
C GLU A 846 35.47 -33.83 -15.84
N ASN A 847 35.12 -34.03 -17.11
CA ASN A 847 33.75 -33.85 -17.62
C ASN A 847 33.27 -35.02 -18.49
N LEU A 848 33.78 -36.22 -18.18
CA LEU A 848 33.68 -37.42 -19.00
C LEU A 848 32.27 -37.79 -19.46
N ASP A 849 31.27 -37.72 -18.57
CA ASP A 849 29.90 -38.11 -18.93
C ASP A 849 29.24 -37.10 -19.89
N THR A 850 29.55 -35.82 -19.76
CA THR A 850 29.01 -34.76 -20.65
C THR A 850 29.68 -34.80 -22.02
N LEU A 851 31.01 -34.94 -22.05
CA LEU A 851 31.77 -35.03 -23.30
C LEU A 851 31.56 -36.35 -24.04
N SER A 852 31.17 -37.43 -23.35
CA SER A 852 30.73 -38.68 -24.00
C SER A 852 29.48 -38.47 -24.86
N ILE A 853 28.49 -37.72 -24.36
CA ILE A 853 27.26 -37.38 -25.09
C ILE A 853 27.59 -36.51 -26.30
N TYR A 854 28.29 -35.39 -26.07
CA TYR A 854 28.60 -34.45 -27.15
C TYR A 854 29.61 -34.99 -28.16
N GLY A 855 30.58 -35.79 -27.72
CA GLY A 855 31.50 -36.49 -28.62
C GLY A 855 30.77 -37.47 -29.56
N SER A 856 29.70 -38.10 -29.07
CA SER A 856 28.83 -38.94 -29.91
C SER A 856 28.04 -38.10 -30.93
N GLU A 857 27.63 -36.88 -30.57
CA GLU A 857 26.96 -35.96 -31.48
C GLU A 857 27.88 -35.38 -32.57
N ILE A 858 29.11 -35.03 -32.21
CA ILE A 858 30.16 -34.57 -33.14
C ILE A 858 30.41 -35.65 -34.20
N ASN A 859 30.61 -36.89 -33.74
CA ASN A 859 30.78 -38.06 -34.60
C ASN A 859 29.56 -38.30 -35.51
N ARG A 860 28.34 -38.21 -34.95
CA ARG A 860 27.10 -38.38 -35.73
C ARG A 860 26.93 -37.31 -36.81
N TYR A 861 27.38 -36.09 -36.56
CA TYR A 861 27.36 -35.03 -37.56
C TYR A 861 28.40 -35.28 -38.67
N GLY A 862 29.50 -35.97 -38.37
CA GLY A 862 30.54 -36.40 -39.30
C GLY A 862 31.90 -35.72 -39.12
N LEU A 863 32.08 -34.95 -38.03
CA LEU A 863 33.36 -34.36 -37.64
C LEU A 863 34.15 -35.36 -36.79
N LYS A 864 35.48 -35.27 -36.82
CA LYS A 864 36.36 -36.13 -36.02
C LYS A 864 36.67 -35.49 -34.67
N LEU A 865 36.69 -36.30 -33.62
CA LEU A 865 37.11 -35.89 -32.28
C LEU A 865 38.56 -36.33 -32.00
N CYS A 866 39.37 -35.35 -31.63
CA CYS A 866 40.78 -35.49 -31.30
C CYS A 866 41.01 -35.18 -29.82
N VAL A 867 41.67 -36.08 -29.10
CA VAL A 867 42.08 -35.84 -27.70
C VAL A 867 43.58 -35.51 -27.66
N ASP A 868 43.90 -34.37 -27.08
CA ASP A 868 45.25 -33.83 -26.96
C ASP A 868 45.89 -34.08 -25.59
N ASP A 869 47.22 -33.94 -25.51
CA ASP A 869 48.06 -34.09 -24.31
C ASP A 869 47.90 -35.43 -23.57
N PHE A 870 47.52 -36.50 -24.27
CA PHE A 870 47.31 -37.80 -23.64
C PHE A 870 48.62 -38.35 -23.07
N GLY A 871 48.66 -38.54 -21.74
CA GLY A 871 49.83 -39.07 -21.02
C GLY A 871 50.62 -38.07 -20.18
N ALA A 872 50.26 -36.79 -20.17
CA ALA A 872 50.90 -35.77 -19.33
C ALA A 872 50.57 -35.94 -17.82
N GLY A 873 49.42 -36.57 -17.49
CA GLY A 873 48.93 -36.80 -16.12
C GLY A 873 48.64 -38.28 -15.78
N TYR A 874 47.55 -38.55 -15.04
CA TYR A 874 47.05 -39.90 -14.80
C TYR A 874 46.28 -40.39 -16.03
N SER A 875 46.95 -41.10 -16.95
CA SER A 875 46.31 -41.67 -18.15
C SER A 875 45.12 -42.55 -17.77
N SER A 876 43.90 -42.09 -18.06
CA SER A 876 42.68 -42.77 -17.64
C SER A 876 42.16 -43.67 -18.76
N ILE A 877 42.32 -44.99 -18.60
CA ILE A 877 41.70 -45.98 -19.51
C ILE A 877 40.18 -45.78 -19.60
N SER A 878 39.56 -45.24 -18.55
CA SER A 878 38.13 -44.92 -18.52
C SER A 878 37.71 -43.90 -19.58
N LEU A 879 38.60 -42.98 -19.96
CA LEU A 879 38.36 -42.03 -21.06
C LEU A 879 38.16 -42.78 -22.38
N LEU A 880 39.07 -43.71 -22.69
CA LEU A 880 39.04 -44.52 -23.91
C LEU A 880 37.86 -45.50 -23.97
N GLN A 881 37.28 -45.86 -22.82
CA GLN A 881 36.13 -46.77 -22.74
C GLN A 881 34.78 -46.08 -22.95
N LYS A 882 34.65 -44.81 -22.54
CA LYS A 882 33.37 -44.10 -22.52
C LYS A 882 33.18 -43.11 -23.67
N MET A 883 34.27 -42.64 -24.30
CA MET A 883 34.19 -41.61 -25.32
C MET A 883 34.53 -42.17 -26.71
N SER A 884 33.78 -41.77 -27.73
CA SER A 884 34.07 -42.09 -29.13
C SER A 884 35.16 -41.17 -29.66
N ILE A 885 36.41 -41.62 -29.60
CA ILE A 885 37.61 -40.87 -30.01
C ILE A 885 38.08 -41.37 -31.38
N ASP A 886 38.31 -40.46 -32.32
CA ASP A 886 38.86 -40.78 -33.64
C ASP A 886 40.38 -40.64 -33.67
N ILE A 887 40.89 -39.63 -32.97
CA ILE A 887 42.31 -39.26 -32.98
C ILE A 887 42.79 -39.07 -31.54
N LEU A 888 43.96 -39.62 -31.23
CA LEU A 888 44.61 -39.47 -29.93
C LEU A 888 46.03 -38.93 -30.14
N LYS A 889 46.32 -37.76 -29.57
CA LYS A 889 47.65 -37.14 -29.60
C LYS A 889 48.39 -37.48 -28.31
N PHE A 890 49.56 -38.09 -28.45
CA PHE A 890 50.44 -38.44 -27.33
C PHE A 890 51.38 -37.29 -27.04
N ASP A 891 51.38 -36.86 -25.78
CA ASP A 891 52.28 -35.81 -25.31
C ASP A 891 53.76 -36.23 -25.40
N ARG A 892 54.63 -35.23 -25.54
CA ARG A 892 56.09 -35.39 -25.57
C ARG A 892 56.62 -36.16 -24.38
N GLU A 893 56.15 -35.88 -23.16
CA GLU A 893 56.64 -36.55 -21.95
C GLU A 893 56.39 -38.05 -21.98
N LEU A 894 55.27 -38.48 -22.55
CA LEU A 894 54.94 -39.89 -22.69
C LEU A 894 55.97 -40.61 -23.58
N ILE A 895 56.42 -39.95 -24.65
CA ILE A 895 57.46 -40.46 -25.55
C ILE A 895 58.82 -40.51 -24.84
N VAL A 896 59.18 -39.44 -24.11
CA VAL A 896 60.44 -39.38 -23.36
C VAL A 896 60.51 -40.50 -22.31
N ARG A 897 59.48 -40.64 -21.46
CA ARG A 897 59.40 -41.71 -20.45
C ARG A 897 59.40 -43.11 -21.08
N GLY A 898 58.83 -43.25 -22.27
CA GLY A 898 58.86 -44.49 -23.06
C GLY A 898 60.26 -44.93 -23.48
N THR A 899 61.19 -43.99 -23.66
CA THR A 899 62.58 -44.28 -24.06
C THR A 899 63.52 -44.67 -22.91
N GLU A 900 63.13 -44.39 -21.66
CA GLU A 900 64.02 -44.58 -20.50
C GLU A 900 64.09 -46.04 -19.98
N LYS A 901 63.00 -46.81 -20.14
CA LYS A 901 62.91 -48.20 -19.64
C LYS A 901 62.19 -49.10 -20.64
N LYS A 902 62.74 -50.29 -20.88
CA LYS A 902 62.18 -51.31 -21.78
C LYS A 902 60.73 -51.71 -21.43
N PHE A 903 60.40 -51.75 -20.14
CA PHE A 903 59.03 -52.03 -19.68
C PHE A 903 58.03 -50.95 -20.10
N SER A 904 58.42 -49.67 -20.03
CA SER A 904 57.58 -48.54 -20.47
C SER A 904 57.36 -48.58 -21.99
N GLU A 905 58.40 -48.93 -22.75
CA GLU A 905 58.33 -49.14 -24.20
C GLU A 905 57.33 -50.25 -24.57
N ASP A 906 57.38 -51.40 -23.89
CA ASP A 906 56.47 -52.53 -24.14
C ASP A 906 55.00 -52.17 -23.85
N ILE A 907 54.74 -51.38 -22.79
CA ILE A 907 53.39 -50.88 -22.48
C ILE A 907 52.88 -49.96 -23.59
N LEU A 908 53.69 -48.99 -24.04
CA LEU A 908 53.29 -48.06 -25.10
C LEU A 908 53.01 -48.78 -26.43
N LYS A 909 53.85 -49.76 -26.79
CA LYS A 909 53.61 -50.61 -27.97
C LYS A 909 52.30 -51.40 -27.86
N GLY A 910 51.99 -51.94 -26.69
CA GLY A 910 50.73 -52.64 -26.42
C GLY A 910 49.51 -51.72 -26.54
N LEU A 911 49.61 -50.51 -26.01
CA LEU A 911 48.56 -49.49 -26.09
C LEU A 911 48.31 -49.06 -27.54
N ILE A 912 49.36 -48.70 -28.29
CA ILE A 912 49.27 -48.30 -29.70
C ILE A 912 48.61 -49.39 -30.54
N LYS A 913 49.01 -50.65 -30.34
CA LYS A 913 48.42 -51.80 -31.04
C LYS A 913 46.93 -51.95 -30.74
N THR A 914 46.53 -51.71 -29.49
CA THR A 914 45.12 -51.79 -29.05
C THR A 914 44.29 -50.69 -29.70
N LEU A 915 44.75 -49.44 -29.61
CA LEU A 915 44.07 -48.28 -30.21
C LEU A 915 43.88 -48.42 -31.72
N LYS A 916 44.91 -48.90 -32.43
CA LYS A 916 44.82 -49.19 -33.87
C LYS A 916 43.77 -50.25 -34.22
N LYS A 917 43.60 -51.28 -33.37
CA LYS A 917 42.57 -52.31 -33.58
C LYS A 917 41.15 -51.73 -33.47
N HIS A 918 41.00 -50.65 -32.72
CA HIS A 918 39.75 -49.90 -32.58
C HIS A 918 39.63 -48.72 -33.55
N SER A 919 40.47 -48.67 -34.60
CA SER A 919 40.49 -47.62 -35.64
C SER A 919 40.78 -46.20 -35.13
N VAL A 920 41.39 -46.07 -33.94
CA VAL A 920 41.85 -44.77 -33.43
C VAL A 920 43.18 -44.41 -34.10
N GLN A 921 43.24 -43.23 -34.70
CA GLN A 921 44.44 -42.67 -35.29
C GLN A 921 45.32 -42.06 -34.18
N ILE A 922 46.62 -42.35 -34.20
CA ILE A 922 47.56 -41.86 -33.18
C ILE A 922 48.50 -40.85 -33.80
N ILE A 923 48.69 -39.74 -33.10
CA ILE A 923 49.64 -38.68 -33.43
C ILE A 923 50.62 -38.55 -32.26
N CYS A 924 51.92 -38.40 -32.51
CA CYS A 924 52.87 -38.05 -31.45
C CYS A 924 53.34 -36.61 -31.58
N GLU A 925 53.19 -35.87 -30.49
CA GLU A 925 53.48 -34.44 -30.33
C GLU A 925 54.95 -34.21 -29.95
N GLY A 926 55.42 -32.97 -30.14
CA GLY A 926 56.71 -32.53 -29.60
C GLY A 926 57.95 -33.26 -30.14
N ILE A 927 57.88 -33.79 -31.36
CA ILE A 927 59.03 -34.45 -32.00
C ILE A 927 60.02 -33.40 -32.52
N GLU A 928 61.20 -33.36 -31.91
CA GLU A 928 62.26 -32.38 -32.21
C GLU A 928 63.47 -33.01 -32.91
N THR A 929 63.68 -34.32 -32.76
CA THR A 929 64.87 -35.02 -33.25
C THR A 929 64.53 -36.23 -34.13
N GLU A 930 65.44 -36.59 -35.03
CA GLU A 930 65.28 -37.79 -35.87
C GLU A 930 65.24 -39.08 -35.05
N GLY A 931 65.96 -39.13 -33.92
CA GLY A 931 65.92 -40.28 -33.00
C GLY A 931 64.54 -40.51 -32.41
N GLN A 932 63.85 -39.44 -31.98
CA GLN A 932 62.46 -39.53 -31.51
C GLN A 932 61.50 -40.00 -32.61
N ARG A 933 61.65 -39.50 -33.85
CA ARG A 933 60.88 -39.96 -35.01
C ARG A 933 61.05 -41.47 -35.23
N ASP A 934 62.29 -41.94 -35.24
CA ASP A 934 62.59 -43.35 -35.53
C ASP A 934 62.08 -44.28 -34.42
N PHE A 935 62.13 -43.83 -33.17
CA PHE A 935 61.53 -44.51 -32.02
C PHE A 935 60.00 -44.62 -32.16
N VAL A 936 59.31 -43.49 -32.39
CA VAL A 936 57.85 -43.43 -32.58
C VAL A 936 57.40 -44.30 -33.76
N ARG A 937 58.16 -44.28 -34.86
CA ARG A 937 57.95 -45.16 -36.01
C ARG A 937 58.08 -46.63 -35.64
N SER A 938 59.08 -47.01 -34.82
CA SER A 938 59.28 -48.39 -34.38
C SER A 938 58.14 -48.91 -33.49
N MET A 939 57.45 -48.02 -32.77
CA MET A 939 56.25 -48.36 -32.00
C MET A 939 55.00 -48.49 -32.88
N GLY A 940 55.11 -48.17 -34.16
CA GLY A 940 54.02 -48.26 -35.12
C GLY A 940 53.10 -47.04 -35.13
N CYS A 941 53.52 -45.87 -34.64
CA CYS A 941 52.79 -44.63 -34.88
C CYS A 941 53.17 -44.05 -36.25
N ASP A 942 52.17 -43.65 -37.05
CA ASP A 942 52.35 -43.26 -38.45
C ASP A 942 52.34 -41.74 -38.68
N ILE A 943 51.90 -40.95 -37.70
CA ILE A 943 51.73 -39.50 -37.81
C ILE A 943 52.40 -38.81 -36.65
N ILE A 944 53.17 -37.77 -36.96
CA ILE A 944 53.95 -37.02 -35.99
C ILE A 944 53.83 -35.51 -36.23
N GLN A 945 53.97 -34.77 -35.14
CA GLN A 945 53.93 -33.31 -35.12
C GLN A 945 55.06 -32.79 -34.22
N GLY A 946 55.73 -31.72 -34.64
CA GLY A 946 56.81 -31.11 -33.86
C GLY A 946 57.81 -30.30 -34.68
N PHE A 947 58.75 -29.67 -33.99
CA PHE A 947 59.71 -28.73 -34.56
C PHE A 947 60.74 -29.38 -35.50
N LEU A 948 60.86 -30.72 -35.49
CA LEU A 948 61.69 -31.44 -36.47
C LEU A 948 61.31 -31.09 -37.92
N TYR A 949 60.02 -30.83 -38.18
CA TYR A 949 59.52 -30.53 -39.53
C TYR A 949 59.26 -29.04 -39.74
N SER A 950 58.47 -28.44 -38.85
CA SER A 950 58.17 -27.02 -38.90
C SER A 950 57.60 -26.54 -37.58
N GLN A 951 57.96 -25.31 -37.23
CA GLN A 951 57.17 -24.51 -36.30
C GLN A 951 55.83 -24.14 -36.97
N PRO A 952 54.82 -23.69 -36.18
CA PRO A 952 53.58 -23.15 -36.72
C PRO A 952 53.85 -22.00 -37.69
N LEU A 953 53.27 -22.06 -38.90
CA LEU A 953 53.52 -21.11 -39.98
C LEU A 953 52.29 -20.23 -40.24
N PRO A 954 52.47 -18.99 -40.73
CA PRO A 954 51.39 -18.23 -41.35
C PRO A 954 50.75 -19.04 -42.49
N VAL A 955 49.46 -18.84 -42.72
CA VAL A 955 48.67 -19.60 -43.72
C VAL A 955 49.31 -19.50 -45.11
N GLU A 956 49.77 -18.32 -45.52
CA GLU A 956 50.39 -18.13 -46.84
C GLU A 956 51.70 -18.90 -47.01
N GLU A 957 52.47 -19.06 -45.95
CA GLU A 957 53.72 -19.83 -45.97
C GLU A 957 53.43 -21.33 -45.98
N PHE A 958 52.44 -21.77 -45.19
CA PHE A 958 51.96 -23.15 -45.21
C PHE A 958 51.48 -23.53 -46.61
N GLU A 959 50.70 -22.66 -47.26
CA GLU A 959 50.21 -22.84 -48.62
C GLU A 959 51.34 -23.05 -49.63
N LYS A 960 52.39 -22.22 -49.56
CA LYS A 960 53.54 -22.29 -50.48
C LYS A 960 54.37 -23.55 -50.27
N LYS A 961 54.56 -23.95 -49.01
CA LYS A 961 55.48 -25.03 -48.64
C LYS A 961 54.87 -26.42 -48.83
N TYR A 962 53.56 -26.57 -48.60
CA TYR A 962 52.95 -27.90 -48.46
C TYR A 962 51.78 -28.19 -49.41
N LEU A 963 51.07 -27.18 -49.93
CA LEU A 963 49.93 -27.42 -50.81
C LEU A 963 50.35 -27.50 -52.27
N LYS A 964 49.89 -28.54 -52.97
CA LYS A 964 50.08 -28.71 -54.42
C LYS A 964 48.84 -28.24 -55.17
N THR A 965 49.03 -27.67 -56.36
CA THR A 965 47.93 -27.33 -57.27
C THR A 965 47.55 -28.58 -58.05
N ARG A 966 46.26 -28.93 -58.10
CA ARG A 966 45.80 -30.14 -58.79
C ARG A 966 45.96 -29.94 -60.31
N HIS A 967 46.95 -30.60 -60.93
CA HIS A 967 46.98 -30.70 -62.39
C HIS A 967 45.82 -31.60 -62.83
N LYS A 968 44.84 -31.04 -63.56
CA LYS A 968 43.77 -31.81 -64.22
C LYS A 968 44.41 -32.95 -65.04
N LYS A 969 44.28 -34.19 -64.58
CA LYS A 969 44.47 -35.36 -65.45
C LYS A 969 43.46 -35.23 -66.59
N ARG A 970 43.96 -35.16 -67.83
CA ARG A 970 43.15 -35.35 -69.04
C ARG A 970 42.37 -36.66 -68.86
N ALA A 971 41.06 -36.57 -68.98
CA ALA A 971 40.20 -37.74 -69.09
C ALA A 971 40.58 -38.49 -70.37
N GLU A 972 40.96 -39.76 -70.26
CA GLU A 972 40.91 -40.68 -71.39
C GLU A 972 39.43 -40.98 -71.70
N PRO A 973 39.01 -40.90 -72.97
CA PRO A 973 37.62 -41.16 -73.32
C PRO A 973 37.36 -42.65 -73.51
N GLY A 974 36.47 -43.19 -72.65
CA GLY A 974 35.48 -44.22 -73.00
C GLY A 974 35.89 -45.69 -72.85
N ALA A 975 35.08 -46.44 -72.09
CA ALA A 975 34.26 -47.52 -72.64
C ALA A 975 33.14 -47.88 -71.65
N SER A 976 31.92 -47.87 -72.20
CA SER A 976 30.63 -48.49 -71.79
C SER A 976 30.53 -49.24 -70.46
#